data_AF-A0A2S8G4D9-F1
#
_entry.id   AF-A0A2S8G4D9-F1
#
_cell.length_a   1.000
_cell.length_b   1.000
_cell.length_c   1.000
_cell.angle_alpha   90.00
_cell.angle_beta   90.00
_cell.angle_gamma   90.00
#
_symmetry.space_group_name_H-M   'P 1'
#
loop_
_entity.id
_entity.type
_entity.pdbx_description
1 polymer ?
#
loop_
_entity_poly.entity_id
_entity_poly.type
_entity_poly.pdbx_seq_one_letter_code
_entity_poly.pdbx_strand_id
1 'polypeptide(L)'
;MRPRPTLTSRSAGLVWVLPFLLLGATHALGQVQDVFARAEFSLTVELPETKNDTKNLLAQVDQQLQQQKWQDAIDTLERLISSHGNELIAQGSDQVDLGSEYVYYVELKTYLRRRISEYSRQIPEFLEAYRTRIDSLAKDDLDAAMASRDPAELSAAINTYFLSRHADEALLQLGDLLLEQGRFNEARTAWERISPRYRTPDDPQGVLLAMPGQPIWVAVDGVDWGKHRDYIESLLDANQASSSLATIPDSDVAPAAVWARLCLASWLEGSSDRAAVELELLRQLNPDAQGYLGGRDVNYAQFLAKLLTSSPGEHASQYSKGWLTFAGSYARTAKADLPKQAKTYKPNWSVSLETHSLSRPSGRNSFGEEKETQRIPLVAESSEGLLSTYPVVLDGNVIVADEERVRAFQLESGLPAFPTEGSQFFDQDELDYGAFHTSGRRLDFDFNMRGRRRGSPLSAMSLKLLPALGPDRFTLSSDDTKLVARLGTTAIGVPYVQSQFQDPADMVVFDMRKEGKLEARIPPVTELSGPWSFEGTAILQGNRLYCGMIKSGVRDESAVACFDWTTSQMLWRRTICLTQPYGSGLVADGEYGFRSHNLLTLKDGVLYYNTNHGVIAALEADRGDMLWLTRYPRRRLIPDRLELAHSLVQRNVNPCIVTRGLVVTMPLDCERLLALDAATGQLVWQTVPGGLEPLHLLGATKDDVLVSGEQLFWVQLHSGKIRAEFPNVNQMFRDRGYGRGALVGDQVYWPTRDKIFRLGAQLDSSGAVKEAALPVDLLQYGEEGGNIVVAGGQMIVASPSRMTVYSPSLLLDPPEPSFKKAPTKNDK
;
A
#
# COMPACT_ATOMS: atom_id res chain seq x y z
N MET A 1 -89.09 -37.09 -17.88
CA MET A 1 -87.89 -37.70 -17.26
C MET A 1 -87.04 -36.59 -16.68
N ARG A 2 -86.65 -36.70 -15.39
CA ARG A 2 -85.83 -35.69 -14.70
C ARG A 2 -84.50 -35.46 -15.46
N PRO A 3 -84.13 -34.21 -15.78
CA PRO A 3 -82.75 -33.88 -16.14
C PRO A 3 -81.99 -33.24 -14.97
N ARG A 4 -80.69 -33.50 -14.95
CA ARG A 4 -79.68 -32.96 -14.01
C ARG A 4 -79.43 -31.46 -14.29
N PRO A 5 -78.95 -30.68 -13.30
CA PRO A 5 -78.88 -29.23 -13.41
C PRO A 5 -77.56 -28.75 -14.04
N THR A 6 -77.68 -27.71 -14.85
CA THR A 6 -76.60 -26.85 -15.35
C THR A 6 -76.99 -25.38 -15.13
N LEU A 7 -76.02 -24.60 -14.63
CA LEU A 7 -75.77 -23.16 -14.86
C LEU A 7 -76.87 -22.12 -14.62
N THR A 8 -76.55 -21.09 -13.83
CA THR A 8 -76.56 -19.70 -14.31
C THR A 8 -75.55 -18.82 -13.56
N SER A 9 -74.74 -18.11 -14.34
CA SER A 9 -73.81 -17.03 -13.96
C SER A 9 -74.51 -15.78 -13.43
N ARG A 10 -73.79 -14.93 -12.66
CA ARG A 10 -73.82 -13.46 -12.80
C ARG A 10 -72.68 -12.75 -12.04
N SER A 11 -71.76 -12.19 -12.84
CA SER A 11 -71.17 -10.84 -12.78
C SER A 11 -71.22 -9.98 -11.50
N ALA A 12 -70.01 -9.57 -11.09
CA ALA A 12 -69.50 -8.22 -10.79
C ALA A 12 -70.07 -7.35 -9.64
N GLY A 13 -69.12 -6.87 -8.81
CA GLY A 13 -69.11 -5.54 -8.21
C GLY A 13 -69.25 -5.51 -6.69
N LEU A 14 -68.25 -4.96 -5.98
CA LEU A 14 -68.51 -3.86 -5.04
C LEU A 14 -67.21 -3.21 -4.56
N VAL A 15 -67.12 -1.91 -4.85
CA VAL A 15 -66.23 -0.90 -4.28
C VAL A 15 -66.63 -0.64 -2.83
N TRP A 16 -65.68 -0.42 -1.92
CA TRP A 16 -65.94 0.21 -0.63
C TRP A 16 -64.98 1.38 -0.38
N VAL A 17 -65.59 2.56 -0.35
CA VAL A 17 -65.09 3.82 0.20
C VAL A 17 -65.47 3.87 1.68
N LEU A 18 -64.58 4.32 2.54
CA LEU A 18 -64.84 4.48 3.98
C LEU A 18 -64.37 5.88 4.44
N PRO A 19 -65.25 6.73 5.00
CA PRO A 19 -64.89 7.97 5.67
C PRO A 19 -65.03 7.88 7.21
N PHE A 20 -64.21 8.70 7.88
CA PHE A 20 -64.40 9.38 9.17
C PHE A 20 -64.73 8.57 10.44
N LEU A 21 -63.79 8.59 11.40
CA LEU A 21 -64.05 8.91 12.80
C LEU A 21 -62.76 9.44 13.46
N LEU A 22 -62.77 10.74 13.75
CA LEU A 22 -61.79 11.51 14.54
C LEU A 22 -62.59 12.16 15.67
N LEU A 23 -62.21 11.95 16.93
CA LEU A 23 -62.21 12.96 18.01
C LEU A 23 -61.97 12.30 19.37
N GLY A 24 -60.87 12.67 20.01
CA GLY A 24 -60.70 12.53 21.47
C GLY A 24 -59.36 12.00 21.93
N ALA A 25 -58.31 12.84 21.89
CA ALA A 25 -57.28 12.96 22.95
C ALA A 25 -56.11 13.85 22.46
N THR A 26 -56.34 15.17 22.44
CA THR A 26 -55.27 16.16 22.47
C THR A 26 -54.84 16.38 23.92
N HIS A 27 -53.61 16.03 24.28
CA HIS A 27 -52.71 16.76 25.18
C HIS A 27 -51.50 15.90 25.58
N ALA A 28 -50.44 15.96 24.77
CA ALA A 28 -49.04 15.83 25.20
C ALA A 28 -48.13 16.25 24.03
N LEU A 29 -48.26 17.49 23.57
CA LEU A 29 -47.23 18.15 22.76
C LEU A 29 -46.10 18.55 23.73
N GLY A 30 -45.28 17.57 24.10
CA GLY A 30 -43.90 17.82 24.48
C GLY A 30 -43.13 18.12 23.20
N GLN A 31 -42.35 19.19 23.21
CA GLN A 31 -41.50 19.62 22.11
C GLN A 31 -40.65 18.45 21.59
N VAL A 32 -41.00 17.91 20.42
CA VAL A 32 -40.06 17.18 19.57
C VAL A 32 -39.43 18.24 18.66
N GLN A 33 -38.61 19.09 19.26
CA GLN A 33 -37.54 19.80 18.55
C GLN A 33 -36.25 19.06 18.91
N ASP A 34 -35.53 18.64 17.86
CA ASP A 34 -34.19 18.04 17.82
C ASP A 34 -33.97 16.64 18.40
N VAL A 35 -34.18 15.56 17.61
CA VAL A 35 -33.30 14.37 17.59
C VAL A 35 -33.41 13.60 16.25
N PHE A 36 -32.91 14.17 15.15
CA PHE A 36 -32.24 13.36 14.12
C PHE A 36 -30.82 13.90 14.03
N ALA A 37 -30.02 13.61 15.06
CA ALA A 37 -28.59 13.85 15.01
C ALA A 37 -28.05 13.05 13.81
N ARG A 38 -27.65 13.76 12.75
CA ARG A 38 -27.00 13.17 11.58
C ARG A 38 -25.80 12.35 12.09
N ALA A 39 -25.71 11.09 11.70
CA ALA A 39 -24.50 10.31 11.94
C ALA A 39 -23.39 10.88 11.04
N GLU A 40 -22.57 11.77 11.59
CA GLU A 40 -21.40 12.28 10.87
C GLU A 40 -20.35 11.17 10.77
N PHE A 41 -19.65 11.10 9.63
CA PHE A 41 -18.50 10.19 9.48
C PHE A 41 -17.45 10.49 10.55
N SER A 42 -17.20 9.52 11.43
CA SER A 42 -16.26 9.66 12.52
C SER A 42 -14.81 9.62 12.03
N LEU A 43 -14.05 10.63 12.43
CA LEU A 43 -12.60 10.67 12.24
C LEU A 43 -11.86 9.81 13.28
N THR A 44 -12.56 9.28 14.28
CA THR A 44 -11.95 8.53 15.38
C THR A 44 -11.32 7.24 14.87
N VAL A 45 -10.07 7.04 15.25
CA VAL A 45 -9.31 5.80 15.07
C VAL A 45 -9.04 5.24 16.44
N GLU A 46 -9.53 4.04 16.70
CA GLU A 46 -9.21 3.30 17.92
C GLU A 46 -8.07 2.32 17.64
N LEU A 47 -7.09 2.33 18.54
CA LEU A 47 -5.93 1.45 18.47
C LEU A 47 -5.96 0.50 19.67
N PRO A 48 -5.35 -0.70 19.56
CA PRO A 48 -5.16 -1.61 20.69
C PRO A 48 -4.09 -1.07 21.67
N GLU A 49 -4.41 0.06 22.31
CA GLU A 49 -3.52 0.78 23.21
C GLU A 49 -3.36 0.13 24.59
N THR A 50 -2.33 0.56 25.31
CA THR A 50 -2.04 0.12 26.69
C THR A 50 -3.23 0.24 27.65
N LYS A 51 -3.44 -0.81 28.44
CA LYS A 51 -4.51 -0.88 29.44
C LYS A 51 -4.14 -0.20 30.75
N ASN A 52 -5.13 -0.01 31.63
CA ASN A 52 -4.92 0.62 32.94
C ASN A 52 -3.91 -0.15 33.82
N ASP A 53 -3.92 -1.48 33.79
CA ASP A 53 -2.97 -2.30 34.55
C ASP A 53 -1.52 -2.07 34.08
N THR A 54 -1.32 -1.94 32.77
CA THR A 54 -0.03 -1.60 32.15
C THR A 54 0.46 -0.24 32.65
N LYS A 55 -0.42 0.77 32.71
CA LYS A 55 -0.09 2.11 33.23
C LYS A 55 0.33 2.07 34.71
N ASN A 56 -0.33 1.26 35.53
CA ASN A 56 0.03 1.08 36.94
C ASN A 56 1.41 0.43 37.09
N LEU A 57 1.71 -0.59 36.29
CA LEU A 57 3.02 -1.25 36.29
C LEU A 57 4.14 -0.32 35.80
N LEU A 58 3.88 0.52 34.79
CA LEU A 58 4.84 1.53 34.35
C LEU A 58 5.15 2.56 35.45
N ALA A 59 4.12 3.02 36.18
CA ALA A 59 4.31 3.90 37.32
C ALA A 59 5.09 3.22 38.46
N GLN A 60 4.88 1.92 38.68
CA GLN A 60 5.64 1.13 39.64
C GLN A 60 7.13 1.06 39.25
N VAL A 61 7.45 0.82 37.97
CA VAL A 61 8.84 0.85 37.47
C VAL A 61 9.46 2.21 37.73
N ASP A 62 8.77 3.30 37.38
CA ASP A 62 9.29 4.66 37.58
C ASP A 62 9.59 4.94 39.07
N GLN A 63 8.71 4.46 39.97
CA GLN A 63 8.94 4.57 41.41
C GLN A 63 10.13 3.72 41.90
N GLN A 64 10.28 2.50 41.41
CA GLN A 64 11.40 1.62 41.76
C GLN A 64 12.74 2.19 41.28
N LEU A 65 12.78 2.73 40.06
CA LEU A 65 13.92 3.44 39.50
C LEU A 65 14.29 4.67 40.33
N GLN A 66 13.31 5.49 40.73
CA GLN A 66 13.56 6.64 41.62
C GLN A 66 14.08 6.24 43.00
N GLN A 67 13.64 5.10 43.53
CA GLN A 67 14.07 4.56 44.83
C GLN A 67 15.39 3.76 44.77
N GLN A 68 16.03 3.68 43.60
CA GLN A 68 17.24 2.90 43.38
C GLN A 68 17.09 1.39 43.65
N LYS A 69 15.86 0.86 43.50
CA LYS A 69 15.56 -0.57 43.64
C LYS A 69 15.74 -1.28 42.30
N TRP A 70 17.00 -1.43 41.87
CA TRP A 70 17.34 -1.89 40.53
C TRP A 70 16.80 -3.28 40.20
N GLN A 71 16.94 -4.25 41.11
CA GLN A 71 16.49 -5.62 40.87
C GLN A 71 14.95 -5.70 40.74
N ASP A 72 14.23 -5.04 41.64
CA ASP A 72 12.76 -5.01 41.58
C ASP A 72 12.24 -4.34 40.29
N ALA A 73 12.95 -3.30 39.81
CA ALA A 73 12.63 -2.63 38.56
C ALA A 73 12.83 -3.56 37.36
N ILE A 74 13.96 -4.28 37.31
CA ILE A 74 14.28 -5.25 36.25
C ILE A 74 13.22 -6.36 36.20
N ASP A 75 12.86 -6.94 37.35
CA ASP A 75 11.84 -8.00 37.42
C ASP A 75 10.46 -7.50 36.95
N THR A 76 10.12 -6.25 37.28
CA THR A 76 8.86 -5.63 36.85
C THR A 76 8.86 -5.36 35.34
N LEU A 77 9.99 -4.94 34.78
CA LEU A 77 10.18 -4.73 33.34
C LEU A 77 10.08 -6.03 32.54
N GLU A 78 10.72 -7.11 33.01
CA GLU A 78 10.62 -8.45 32.39
C GLU A 78 9.16 -8.92 32.34
N ARG A 79 8.42 -8.75 33.44
CA ARG A 79 6.98 -9.07 33.54
C ARG A 79 6.11 -8.23 32.58
N LEU A 80 6.44 -6.94 32.41
CA LEU A 80 5.77 -6.06 31.47
C LEU A 80 5.98 -6.53 30.02
N ILE A 81 7.23 -6.85 29.65
CA ILE A 81 7.57 -7.32 28.31
C ILE A 81 6.88 -8.66 28.02
N SER A 82 6.89 -9.60 28.97
CA SER A 82 6.31 -10.93 28.78
C SER A 82 4.77 -10.91 28.68
N SER A 83 4.10 -10.03 29.43
CA SER A 83 2.63 -10.05 29.57
C SER A 83 1.91 -9.02 28.70
N HIS A 84 2.56 -7.87 28.45
CA HIS A 84 1.96 -6.71 27.77
C HIS A 84 2.81 -6.21 26.60
N GLY A 85 3.88 -6.91 26.21
CA GLY A 85 4.86 -6.42 25.26
C GLY A 85 4.32 -5.98 23.90
N ASN A 86 3.22 -6.59 23.44
CA ASN A 86 2.58 -6.32 22.15
C ASN A 86 1.46 -5.25 22.22
N GLU A 87 1.19 -4.65 23.39
CA GLU A 87 0.27 -3.51 23.50
C GLU A 87 0.89 -2.27 22.85
N LEU A 88 0.08 -1.42 22.21
CA LEU A 88 0.59 -0.21 21.57
C LEU A 88 0.65 0.97 22.55
N ILE A 89 1.72 1.75 22.44
CA ILE A 89 1.90 2.99 23.20
C ILE A 89 2.39 4.10 22.27
N ALA A 90 1.85 5.31 22.45
CA ALA A 90 2.32 6.48 21.72
C ALA A 90 3.74 6.85 22.19
N GLN A 91 4.66 7.04 21.24
CA GLN A 91 6.04 7.45 21.52
C GLN A 91 6.28 8.95 21.30
N GLY A 92 5.42 9.61 20.51
CA GLY A 92 5.53 11.03 20.19
C GLY A 92 4.51 11.46 19.15
N SER A 93 4.47 12.75 18.85
CA SER A 93 3.64 13.32 17.80
C SER A 93 4.28 14.55 17.16
N ASP A 94 3.94 14.79 15.89
CA ASP A 94 4.32 16.00 15.16
C ASP A 94 3.07 16.78 14.78
N GLN A 95 3.00 18.04 15.24
CA GLN A 95 2.00 19.01 14.79
C GLN A 95 2.53 19.74 13.57
N VAL A 96 1.76 19.71 12.48
CA VAL A 96 2.21 20.22 11.18
C VAL A 96 1.43 21.43 10.69
N ASP A 97 0.19 21.59 11.12
CA ASP A 97 -0.66 22.77 10.87
C ASP A 97 -1.70 22.93 11.99
N LEU A 98 -2.60 23.91 11.86
CA LEU A 98 -3.69 24.16 12.82
C LEU A 98 -4.67 22.96 12.85
N GLY A 99 -4.36 21.98 13.69
CA GLY A 99 -5.24 20.85 14.00
C GLY A 99 -4.88 19.52 13.34
N SER A 100 -3.90 19.47 12.43
CA SER A 100 -3.37 18.19 11.92
C SER A 100 -2.17 17.73 12.75
N GLU A 101 -2.27 16.50 13.25
CA GLU A 101 -1.25 15.86 14.06
C GLU A 101 -0.96 14.46 13.52
N TYR A 102 0.32 14.13 13.42
CA TYR A 102 0.79 12.76 13.24
C TYR A 102 1.15 12.20 14.59
N VAL A 103 0.64 11.02 14.93
CA VAL A 103 0.97 10.35 16.21
C VAL A 103 1.64 9.02 15.93
N TYR A 104 2.80 8.83 16.56
CA TYR A 104 3.66 7.67 16.35
C TYR A 104 3.46 6.68 17.48
N TYR A 105 3.21 5.42 17.14
CA TYR A 105 3.01 4.33 18.07
C TYR A 105 4.02 3.22 17.79
N VAL A 106 4.42 2.53 18.85
CA VAL A 106 5.22 1.32 18.81
C VAL A 106 4.66 0.31 19.79
N GLU A 107 5.10 -0.94 19.71
CA GLU A 107 4.83 -1.92 20.75
C GLU A 107 5.52 -1.54 22.07
N LEU A 108 4.86 -1.85 23.18
CA LEU A 108 5.35 -1.55 24.53
C LEU A 108 6.75 -2.10 24.77
N LYS A 109 7.06 -3.30 24.27
CA LYS A 109 8.40 -3.89 24.40
C LYS A 109 9.48 -3.03 23.74
N THR A 110 9.19 -2.44 22.58
CA THR A 110 10.09 -1.53 21.86
C THR A 110 10.22 -0.20 22.58
N TYR A 111 9.10 0.37 23.03
CA TYR A 111 9.09 1.59 23.84
C TYR A 111 9.92 1.44 25.12
N LEU A 112 9.76 0.32 25.84
CA LEU A 112 10.49 0.03 27.06
C LEU A 112 11.99 -0.12 26.78
N ARG A 113 12.40 -0.86 25.76
CA ARG A 113 13.83 -0.98 25.38
C ARG A 113 14.48 0.39 25.15
N ARG A 114 13.79 1.28 24.43
CA ARG A 114 14.25 2.65 24.18
C ARG A 114 14.38 3.44 25.47
N ARG A 115 13.33 3.46 26.29
CA ARG A 115 13.28 4.20 27.57
C ARG A 115 14.34 3.69 28.55
N ILE A 116 14.54 2.38 28.64
CA ILE A 116 15.56 1.77 29.52
C ILE A 116 16.96 2.10 29.01
N SER A 117 17.19 2.08 27.69
CA SER A 117 18.46 2.51 27.10
C SER A 117 18.78 3.97 27.45
N GLU A 118 17.83 4.88 27.24
CA GLU A 118 17.96 6.30 27.59
C GLU A 118 18.27 6.50 29.08
N TYR A 119 17.56 5.77 29.94
CA TYR A 119 17.80 5.80 31.38
C TYR A 119 19.19 5.25 31.76
N SER A 120 19.60 4.15 31.13
CA SER A 120 20.90 3.50 31.38
C SER A 120 22.10 4.38 31.03
N ARG A 121 21.95 5.29 30.05
CA ARG A 121 22.97 6.31 29.75
C ARG A 121 23.17 7.31 30.88
N GLN A 122 22.12 7.61 31.63
CA GLN A 122 22.15 8.60 32.70
C GLN A 122 22.56 7.99 34.05
N ILE A 123 22.32 6.68 34.25
CA ILE A 123 22.54 5.97 35.52
C ILE A 123 23.29 4.66 35.25
N PRO A 124 24.64 4.71 35.23
CA PRO A 124 25.49 3.54 34.96
C PRO A 124 25.30 2.38 35.95
N GLU A 125 24.93 2.66 37.20
CA GLU A 125 24.73 1.65 38.24
C GLU A 125 23.57 0.70 37.91
N PHE A 126 22.51 1.21 37.30
CA PHE A 126 21.38 0.40 36.85
C PHE A 126 21.79 -0.52 35.70
N LEU A 127 22.55 0.01 34.72
CA LEU A 127 23.04 -0.74 33.58
C LEU A 127 23.94 -1.91 34.02
N GLU A 128 24.84 -1.67 34.97
CA GLU A 128 25.72 -2.71 35.49
C GLU A 128 24.95 -3.80 36.25
N ALA A 129 23.93 -3.41 37.03
CA ALA A 129 23.04 -4.36 37.71
C ALA A 129 22.25 -5.24 36.72
N TYR A 130 21.83 -4.68 35.58
CA TYR A 130 21.18 -5.42 34.50
C TYR A 130 22.15 -6.38 33.82
N ARG A 131 23.33 -5.90 33.44
CA ARG A 131 24.39 -6.68 32.75
C ARG A 131 24.93 -7.84 33.56
N THR A 132 25.06 -7.68 34.88
CA THR A 132 25.47 -8.76 35.79
C THR A 132 24.58 -10.00 35.66
N ARG A 133 23.29 -9.84 35.33
CA ARG A 133 22.36 -10.96 35.13
C ARG A 133 22.47 -11.61 33.76
N ILE A 134 22.73 -10.81 32.71
CA ILE A 134 22.52 -11.26 31.34
C ILE A 134 23.80 -11.47 30.53
N ASP A 135 24.92 -10.80 30.84
CA ASP A 135 26.09 -10.76 29.95
C ASP A 135 26.70 -12.14 29.70
N SER A 136 26.73 -13.00 30.72
CA SER A 136 27.24 -14.36 30.58
C SER A 136 26.42 -15.20 29.59
N LEU A 137 25.08 -15.07 29.61
CA LEU A 137 24.20 -15.79 28.69
C LEU A 137 24.19 -15.12 27.31
N ALA A 138 24.17 -13.79 27.30
CA ALA A 138 24.17 -12.98 26.08
C ALA A 138 25.39 -13.29 25.22
N LYS A 139 26.57 -13.47 25.82
CA LYS A 139 27.79 -13.80 25.08
C LYS A 139 27.63 -15.11 24.31
N ASP A 140 27.24 -16.19 25.00
CA ASP A 140 27.15 -17.51 24.39
C ASP A 140 26.07 -17.54 23.28
N ASP A 141 24.91 -16.93 23.53
CA ASP A 141 23.79 -16.93 22.59
C ASP A 141 24.04 -16.01 21.38
N LEU A 142 24.64 -14.84 21.59
CA LEU A 142 25.00 -13.93 20.48
C LEU A 142 26.13 -14.52 19.64
N ASP A 143 27.16 -15.12 20.26
CA ASP A 143 28.26 -15.78 19.53
C ASP A 143 27.71 -16.93 18.66
N ALA A 144 26.77 -17.72 19.20
CA ALA A 144 26.10 -18.78 18.43
C ALA A 144 25.25 -18.22 17.28
N ALA A 145 24.46 -17.16 17.51
CA ALA A 145 23.64 -16.55 16.47
C ALA A 145 24.47 -15.84 15.38
N MET A 146 25.59 -15.22 15.74
CA MET A 146 26.54 -14.65 14.79
C MET A 146 27.18 -15.74 13.93
N ALA A 147 27.47 -16.91 14.51
CA ALA A 147 28.03 -18.06 13.80
C ALA A 147 27.04 -18.71 12.82
N SER A 148 25.72 -18.66 13.08
CA SER A 148 24.72 -19.24 12.18
C SER A 148 24.59 -18.48 10.85
N ARG A 149 25.01 -17.20 10.81
CA ARG A 149 24.84 -16.28 9.67
C ARG A 149 23.39 -16.11 9.22
N ASP A 150 22.42 -16.41 10.08
CA ASP A 150 21.01 -16.13 9.84
C ASP A 150 20.62 -14.78 10.47
N PRO A 151 20.26 -13.75 9.67
CA PRO A 151 19.82 -12.46 10.22
C PRO A 151 18.60 -12.56 11.14
N ALA A 152 17.70 -13.52 10.92
CA ALA A 152 16.51 -13.67 11.74
C ALA A 152 16.86 -14.18 13.15
N GLU A 153 17.73 -15.19 13.24
CA GLU A 153 18.24 -15.70 14.52
C GLU A 153 19.04 -14.62 15.27
N LEU A 154 19.94 -13.93 14.58
CA LEU A 154 20.74 -12.86 15.16
C LEU A 154 19.89 -11.68 15.63
N SER A 155 18.89 -11.26 14.85
CA SER A 155 17.92 -10.24 15.26
C SER A 155 17.12 -10.67 16.50
N ALA A 156 16.70 -11.94 16.58
CA ALA A 156 15.99 -12.46 17.75
C ALA A 156 16.87 -12.46 19.02
N ALA A 157 18.15 -12.86 18.89
CA ALA A 157 19.11 -12.82 19.98
C ALA A 157 19.39 -11.38 20.45
N ILE A 158 19.63 -10.45 19.53
CA ILE A 158 19.82 -9.01 19.82
C ILE A 158 18.60 -8.43 20.53
N ASN A 159 17.39 -8.78 20.11
CA ASN A 159 16.17 -8.29 20.75
C ASN A 159 16.00 -8.80 22.19
N THR A 160 16.58 -9.96 22.51
CA THR A 160 16.59 -10.53 23.86
C THR A 160 17.65 -9.88 24.74
N TYR A 161 18.87 -9.70 24.20
CA TYR A 161 20.05 -9.24 24.94
C TYR A 161 20.48 -7.81 24.60
N PHE A 162 19.53 -6.94 24.25
CA PHE A 162 19.81 -5.64 23.62
C PHE A 162 20.72 -4.71 24.43
N LEU A 163 20.68 -4.77 25.76
CA LEU A 163 21.51 -3.91 26.63
C LEU A 163 22.81 -4.60 27.11
N SER A 164 23.11 -5.80 26.62
CA SER A 164 24.37 -6.50 26.93
C SER A 164 25.57 -5.75 26.34
N ARG A 165 26.76 -6.05 26.86
CA ARG A 165 28.03 -5.51 26.32
C ARG A 165 28.40 -6.05 24.93
N HIS A 166 27.70 -7.08 24.46
CA HIS A 166 27.98 -7.77 23.19
C HIS A 166 27.00 -7.38 22.08
N ALA A 167 25.99 -6.57 22.40
CA ALA A 167 24.90 -6.26 21.48
C ALA A 167 25.32 -5.30 20.34
N ASP A 168 26.30 -4.42 20.54
CA ASP A 168 26.77 -3.49 19.50
C ASP A 168 27.57 -4.17 18.40
N GLU A 169 28.47 -5.10 18.75
CA GLU A 169 29.16 -5.97 17.80
C GLU A 169 28.15 -6.82 17.01
N ALA A 170 27.16 -7.40 17.70
CA ALA A 170 26.09 -8.16 17.07
C ALA A 170 25.25 -7.30 16.11
N LEU A 171 24.92 -6.05 16.45
CA LEU A 171 24.22 -5.11 15.57
C LEU A 171 25.06 -4.74 14.34
N LEU A 172 26.37 -4.55 14.53
CA LEU A 172 27.29 -4.26 13.43
C LEU A 172 27.31 -5.42 12.42
N GLN A 173 27.44 -6.65 12.91
CA GLN A 173 27.42 -7.86 12.09
C GLN A 173 26.04 -8.12 11.46
N LEU A 174 24.94 -7.89 12.19
CA LEU A 174 23.59 -8.00 11.64
C LEU A 174 23.42 -7.07 10.44
N GLY A 175 23.87 -5.81 10.55
CA GLY A 175 23.79 -4.88 9.43
C GLY A 175 24.66 -5.31 8.25
N ASP A 176 25.85 -5.87 8.50
CA ASP A 176 26.73 -6.40 7.44
C ASP A 176 26.06 -7.60 6.72
N LEU A 177 25.45 -8.55 7.46
CA LEU A 177 24.70 -9.69 6.88
C LEU A 177 23.48 -9.23 6.08
N LEU A 178 22.74 -8.25 6.58
CA LEU A 178 21.58 -7.69 5.87
C LEU A 178 22.00 -6.96 4.59
N LEU A 179 23.13 -6.25 4.63
CA LEU A 179 23.69 -5.59 3.45
C LEU A 179 24.10 -6.62 2.37
N GLU A 180 24.73 -7.73 2.77
CA GLU A 180 25.07 -8.84 1.86
C GLU A 180 23.82 -9.41 1.15
N GLN A 181 22.66 -9.37 1.79
CA GLN A 181 21.37 -9.80 1.22
C GLN A 181 20.64 -8.71 0.42
N GLY A 182 21.22 -7.51 0.29
CA GLY A 182 20.58 -6.36 -0.36
C GLY A 182 19.45 -5.72 0.45
N ARG A 183 19.32 -6.05 1.74
CA ARG A 183 18.27 -5.54 2.66
C ARG A 183 18.71 -4.20 3.26
N PHE A 184 18.83 -3.19 2.40
CA PHE A 184 19.45 -1.91 2.74
C PHE A 184 18.79 -1.18 3.91
N ASN A 185 17.45 -1.12 3.96
CA ASN A 185 16.74 -0.38 4.99
C ASN A 185 16.99 -0.96 6.39
N GLU A 186 16.97 -2.29 6.50
CA GLU A 186 17.18 -2.98 7.76
C GLU A 186 18.65 -2.94 8.17
N ALA A 187 19.59 -3.11 7.24
CA ALA A 187 21.02 -2.98 7.52
C ALA A 187 21.34 -1.62 8.15
N ARG A 188 20.79 -0.57 7.53
CA ARG A 188 20.86 0.82 8.01
C ARG A 188 20.26 0.99 9.40
N THR A 189 19.07 0.43 9.62
CA THR A 189 18.41 0.49 10.93
C THR A 189 19.22 -0.24 12.01
N ALA A 190 19.84 -1.38 11.69
CA ALA A 190 20.69 -2.13 12.62
C ALA A 190 21.90 -1.30 13.07
N TRP A 191 22.62 -0.67 12.13
CA TRP A 191 23.75 0.20 12.49
C TRP A 191 23.33 1.48 13.22
N GLU A 192 22.19 2.07 12.86
CA GLU A 192 21.67 3.27 13.54
C GLU A 192 21.26 2.99 15.00
N ARG A 193 20.98 1.74 15.36
CA ARG A 193 20.74 1.32 16.76
C ARG A 193 22.01 1.22 17.59
N ILE A 194 23.20 1.32 17.00
CA ILE A 194 24.46 1.30 17.77
C ILE A 194 24.60 2.55 18.64
N SER A 195 24.14 3.71 18.15
CA SER A 195 24.26 4.98 18.87
C SER A 195 23.22 5.99 18.38
N PRO A 196 22.62 6.83 19.23
CA PRO A 196 21.63 7.81 18.76
C PRO A 196 22.25 8.90 17.88
N ARG A 197 23.60 9.00 17.84
CA ARG A 197 24.39 9.84 16.93
C ARG A 197 24.07 9.66 15.45
N TYR A 198 23.51 8.51 15.06
CA TYR A 198 23.20 8.23 13.67
C TYR A 198 21.85 8.77 13.21
N ARG A 199 21.13 9.48 14.10
CA ARG A 199 19.87 10.19 13.82
C ARG A 199 19.99 11.67 14.16
N THR A 200 19.12 12.48 13.56
CA THR A 200 19.08 13.93 13.78
C THR A 200 18.79 14.23 15.26
N PRO A 201 19.67 14.93 15.99
CA PRO A 201 19.40 15.36 17.36
C PRO A 201 18.49 16.59 17.38
N ASP A 202 18.04 16.99 18.58
CA ASP A 202 17.44 18.31 18.78
C ASP A 202 18.46 19.40 18.46
N ASP A 203 18.04 20.39 17.65
CA ASP A 203 18.89 21.50 17.23
C ASP A 203 18.25 22.85 17.60
N PRO A 204 18.67 23.45 18.73
CA PRO A 204 18.20 24.78 19.15
C PRO A 204 18.60 25.93 18.21
N GLN A 205 19.65 25.77 17.39
CA GLN A 205 20.14 26.82 16.48
C GLN A 205 19.52 26.73 15.08
N GLY A 206 18.84 25.62 14.76
CA GLY A 206 18.18 25.42 13.46
C GLY A 206 19.17 25.34 12.29
N VAL A 207 20.36 24.79 12.54
CA VAL A 207 21.41 24.52 11.55
C VAL A 207 21.09 23.26 10.74
N LEU A 208 20.56 22.23 11.39
CA LEU A 208 20.12 20.97 10.82
C LEU A 208 18.78 21.19 10.10
N LEU A 209 18.69 20.75 8.84
CA LEU A 209 17.55 21.00 7.97
C LEU A 209 16.47 19.90 8.05
N ALA A 210 16.38 19.23 9.19
CA ALA A 210 15.50 18.08 9.42
C ALA A 210 14.95 18.08 10.85
N MET A 211 13.83 17.40 11.06
CA MET A 211 13.23 17.23 12.39
C MET A 211 14.05 16.23 13.24
N PRO A 212 14.01 16.33 14.58
CA PRO A 212 14.64 15.36 15.46
C PRO A 212 14.18 13.92 15.19
N GLY A 213 15.11 12.96 15.23
CA GLY A 213 14.87 11.54 14.95
C GLY A 213 14.92 11.15 13.47
N GLN A 214 14.82 12.11 12.54
CA GLN A 214 14.96 11.84 11.10
C GLN A 214 16.36 11.31 10.76
N PRO A 215 16.54 10.66 9.58
CA PRO A 215 17.86 10.24 9.14
C PRO A 215 18.83 11.41 9.04
N ILE A 216 20.00 11.29 9.67
CA ILE A 216 20.98 12.39 9.79
C ILE A 216 21.46 12.96 8.45
N TRP A 217 21.51 12.15 7.40
CA TRP A 217 21.89 12.62 6.06
C TRP A 217 20.92 13.68 5.51
N VAL A 218 19.63 13.64 5.89
CA VAL A 218 18.65 14.68 5.51
C VAL A 218 18.97 15.99 6.24
N ALA A 219 19.37 15.90 7.50
CA ALA A 219 19.69 17.04 8.35
C ALA A 219 20.92 17.83 7.86
N VAL A 220 21.91 17.12 7.31
CA VAL A 220 23.20 17.69 6.92
C VAL A 220 23.34 17.93 5.41
N ASP A 221 22.32 17.58 4.63
CA ASP A 221 22.29 17.89 3.19
C ASP A 221 22.26 19.42 2.99
N GLY A 222 23.20 19.94 2.21
CA GLY A 222 23.32 21.38 1.93
C GLY A 222 23.86 22.26 3.08
N VAL A 223 24.31 21.67 4.19
CA VAL A 223 24.92 22.42 5.30
C VAL A 223 26.27 23.05 4.92
N ASP A 224 26.52 24.27 5.39
CA ASP A 224 27.82 24.94 5.30
C ASP A 224 28.77 24.44 6.41
N TRP A 225 29.45 23.32 6.13
CA TRP A 225 30.39 22.68 7.05
C TRP A 225 31.52 23.62 7.53
N GLY A 226 31.95 24.58 6.70
CA GLY A 226 32.99 25.53 7.09
C GLY A 226 32.59 26.44 8.26
N LYS A 227 31.29 26.66 8.46
CA LYS A 227 30.74 27.45 9.56
C LYS A 227 30.26 26.61 10.74
N HIS A 228 29.71 25.43 10.45
CA HIS A 228 28.90 24.68 11.42
C HIS A 228 29.49 23.35 11.87
N ARG A 229 30.65 22.94 11.35
CA ARG A 229 31.29 21.64 11.69
C ARG A 229 31.39 21.40 13.20
N ASP A 230 32.05 22.30 13.93
CA ASP A 230 32.30 22.11 15.37
C ASP A 230 31.00 22.06 16.17
N TYR A 231 29.98 22.83 15.73
CA TYR A 231 28.66 22.80 16.35
C TYR A 231 27.98 21.44 16.13
N ILE A 232 27.96 20.95 14.90
CA ILE A 232 27.36 19.66 14.55
C ILE A 232 28.11 18.51 15.22
N GLU A 233 29.44 18.53 15.23
CA GLU A 233 30.25 17.54 15.95
C GLU A 233 29.89 17.54 17.44
N SER A 234 29.78 18.71 18.07
CA SER A 234 29.37 18.81 19.47
C SER A 234 27.96 18.30 19.74
N LEU A 235 27.00 18.51 18.83
CA LEU A 235 25.64 17.97 18.95
C LEU A 235 25.63 16.44 18.85
N LEU A 236 26.45 15.88 17.95
CA LEU A 236 26.58 14.45 17.76
C LEU A 236 27.40 13.79 18.88
N ASP A 237 28.36 14.47 19.48
CA ASP A 237 29.13 13.94 20.62
C ASP A 237 28.38 14.12 21.96
N ALA A 238 27.52 15.14 22.08
CA ALA A 238 26.65 15.37 23.22
C ALA A 238 25.48 14.37 23.21
N ASN A 239 25.80 13.12 23.57
CA ASN A 239 24.92 11.96 23.56
C ASN A 239 23.82 11.96 24.65
N GLN A 240 23.26 13.13 24.99
CA GLN A 240 22.07 13.29 25.83
C GLN A 240 20.76 13.21 25.00
N ALA A 241 20.87 13.14 23.67
CA ALA A 241 19.71 13.13 22.77
C ALA A 241 18.88 11.84 22.89
N SER A 242 17.56 12.02 22.94
CA SER A 242 16.62 10.92 22.71
C SER A 242 16.67 10.51 21.24
N SER A 243 16.54 9.21 20.97
CA SER A 243 16.37 8.71 19.60
C SER A 243 14.97 8.12 19.47
N SER A 244 14.41 8.13 18.27
CA SER A 244 13.21 7.36 17.96
C SER A 244 13.48 5.86 17.94
N LEU A 245 14.76 5.45 17.84
CA LEU A 245 15.20 4.05 17.93
C LEU A 245 15.75 3.74 19.33
N ALA A 246 15.56 2.50 19.78
CA ALA A 246 16.31 1.97 20.92
C ALA A 246 17.79 1.82 20.50
N THR A 247 18.70 2.36 21.31
CA THR A 247 20.14 2.43 21.00
C THR A 247 21.00 1.79 22.08
N ILE A 248 22.24 1.41 21.78
CA ILE A 248 23.16 0.93 22.84
C ILE A 248 23.60 2.13 23.70
N PRO A 249 23.59 2.02 25.05
CA PRO A 249 23.95 3.14 25.92
C PRO A 249 25.41 3.62 25.78
N ASP A 250 26.34 2.68 25.67
CA ASP A 250 27.79 2.86 25.81
C ASP A 250 28.55 1.95 24.84
N SER A 251 28.27 2.08 23.54
CA SER A 251 28.98 1.30 22.51
C SER A 251 30.43 1.75 22.33
N ASP A 252 31.32 0.77 22.19
CA ASP A 252 32.74 0.97 21.86
C ASP A 252 33.02 0.93 20.35
N VAL A 253 31.98 0.73 19.52
CA VAL A 253 32.11 0.72 18.07
C VAL A 253 32.52 2.11 17.57
N ALA A 254 33.65 2.17 16.87
CA ALA A 254 34.17 3.42 16.32
C ALA A 254 33.13 4.10 15.39
N PRO A 255 32.73 5.37 15.65
CA PRO A 255 31.68 6.04 14.87
C PRO A 255 31.92 6.05 13.36
N ALA A 256 33.18 6.25 12.96
CA ALA A 256 33.60 6.25 11.56
C ALA A 256 33.30 4.91 10.85
N ALA A 257 33.37 3.79 11.55
CA ALA A 257 33.10 2.47 10.98
C ALA A 257 31.61 2.30 10.61
N VAL A 258 30.71 2.93 11.38
CA VAL A 258 29.28 2.98 11.07
C VAL A 258 29.00 3.97 9.96
N TRP A 259 29.54 5.19 10.02
CA TRP A 259 29.39 6.19 8.95
C TRP A 259 29.82 5.67 7.58
N ALA A 260 30.93 4.94 7.54
CA ALA A 260 31.43 4.32 6.32
C ALA A 260 30.47 3.26 5.76
N ARG A 261 29.83 2.45 6.62
CA ARG A 261 28.82 1.45 6.23
C ARG A 261 27.53 2.10 5.73
N LEU A 262 27.08 3.17 6.38
CA LEU A 262 25.92 3.95 5.92
C LEU A 262 26.15 4.47 4.50
N CYS A 263 27.31 5.10 4.26
CA CYS A 263 27.71 5.59 2.93
C CYS A 263 27.82 4.46 1.90
N LEU A 264 28.43 3.33 2.26
CA LEU A 264 28.54 2.16 1.40
C LEU A 264 27.16 1.60 1.02
N ALA A 265 26.24 1.50 1.97
CA ALA A 265 24.88 1.04 1.73
C ALA A 265 24.12 1.98 0.79
N SER A 266 24.25 3.30 0.99
CA SER A 266 23.65 4.30 0.09
C SER A 266 24.22 4.23 -1.32
N TRP A 267 25.53 4.00 -1.46
CA TRP A 267 26.16 3.77 -2.75
C TRP A 267 25.61 2.50 -3.40
N LEU A 268 25.62 1.36 -2.71
CA LEU A 268 25.09 0.08 -3.22
C LEU A 268 23.61 0.19 -3.61
N GLU A 269 22.77 0.87 -2.82
CA GLU A 269 21.34 1.10 -3.15
C GLU A 269 21.16 1.99 -4.41
N GLY A 270 22.23 2.60 -4.94
CA GLY A 270 22.19 3.51 -6.08
C GLY A 270 21.67 4.90 -5.71
N SER A 271 21.77 5.29 -4.43
CA SER A 271 21.39 6.59 -3.89
C SER A 271 22.60 7.52 -3.88
N SER A 272 23.03 7.99 -5.06
CA SER A 272 24.25 8.78 -5.23
C SER A 272 24.32 10.03 -4.34
N ASP A 273 23.20 10.75 -4.25
CA ASP A 273 23.14 12.03 -3.54
C ASP A 273 23.29 11.80 -2.04
N ARG A 274 22.55 10.82 -1.50
CA ARG A 274 22.68 10.36 -0.12
C ARG A 274 24.10 9.87 0.18
N ALA A 275 24.68 9.05 -0.69
CA ALA A 275 26.04 8.53 -0.51
C ALA A 275 27.08 9.66 -0.49
N ALA A 276 26.90 10.70 -1.31
CA ALA A 276 27.77 11.87 -1.34
C ALA A 276 27.67 12.69 -0.04
N VAL A 277 26.44 12.93 0.46
CA VAL A 277 26.22 13.62 1.74
C VAL A 277 26.82 12.84 2.91
N GLU A 278 26.63 11.52 2.95
CA GLU A 278 27.20 10.67 4.00
C GLU A 278 28.73 10.56 3.93
N LEU A 279 29.31 10.58 2.73
CA LEU A 279 30.76 10.68 2.55
C LEU A 279 31.30 12.02 3.06
N GLU A 280 30.60 13.12 2.81
CA GLU A 280 31.01 14.43 3.29
C GLU A 280 30.93 14.51 4.82
N LEU A 281 29.86 13.98 5.42
CA LEU A 281 29.75 13.82 6.86
C LEU A 281 30.95 13.05 7.44
N LEU A 282 31.31 11.91 6.84
CA LEU A 282 32.47 11.11 7.26
C LEU A 282 33.79 11.88 7.13
N ARG A 283 33.99 12.65 6.05
CA ARG A 283 35.20 13.46 5.85
C ARG A 283 35.33 14.57 6.88
N GLN A 284 34.23 15.22 7.21
CA GLN A 284 34.23 16.34 8.14
C GLN A 284 34.47 15.87 9.57
N LEU A 285 33.86 14.76 9.98
CA LEU A 285 33.97 14.28 11.36
C LEU A 285 35.18 13.35 11.56
N ASN A 286 35.51 12.50 10.60
CA ASN A 286 36.52 11.46 10.76
C ASN A 286 37.41 11.24 9.50
N PRO A 287 38.15 12.26 9.03
CA PRO A 287 38.89 12.20 7.76
C PRO A 287 39.98 11.12 7.71
N ASP A 288 40.68 10.92 8.84
CA ASP A 288 41.84 10.03 8.92
C ASP A 288 41.49 8.63 9.46
N ALA A 289 40.21 8.35 9.74
CA ALA A 289 39.78 7.09 10.31
C ALA A 289 40.05 5.90 9.38
N GLN A 290 40.51 4.80 9.97
CA GLN A 290 40.87 3.58 9.28
C GLN A 290 40.14 2.37 9.88
N GLY A 291 39.95 1.35 9.06
CA GLY A 291 39.49 0.04 9.50
C GLY A 291 39.05 -0.83 8.33
N TYR A 292 38.40 -1.94 8.65
CA TYR A 292 38.05 -2.97 7.67
C TYR A 292 36.75 -2.61 6.93
N LEU A 293 36.83 -2.41 5.61
CA LEU A 293 35.68 -2.21 4.73
C LEU A 293 35.96 -2.75 3.33
N GLY A 294 34.97 -3.42 2.73
CA GLY A 294 35.12 -3.98 1.39
C GLY A 294 36.21 -5.05 1.29
N GLY A 295 36.40 -5.84 2.36
CA GLY A 295 37.33 -6.98 2.38
C GLY A 295 38.78 -6.66 2.70
N ARG A 296 39.10 -5.43 3.14
CA ARG A 296 40.48 -4.99 3.46
C ARG A 296 40.49 -3.81 4.42
N ASP A 297 41.63 -3.58 5.07
CA ASP A 297 41.88 -2.37 5.85
C ASP A 297 42.10 -1.16 4.94
N VAL A 298 41.35 -0.09 5.19
CA VAL A 298 41.36 1.14 4.38
C VAL A 298 41.21 2.37 5.25
N ASN A 299 41.66 3.52 4.75
CA ASN A 299 41.10 4.79 5.19
C ASN A 299 39.70 4.94 4.58
N TYR A 300 38.67 5.06 5.42
CA TYR A 300 37.28 4.98 4.98
C TYR A 300 36.93 6.08 3.97
N ALA A 301 37.24 7.34 4.30
CA ALA A 301 36.90 8.50 3.48
C ALA A 301 37.58 8.46 2.11
N GLN A 302 38.87 8.10 2.07
CA GLN A 302 39.62 7.98 0.81
C GLN A 302 39.13 6.82 -0.05
N PHE A 303 38.81 5.67 0.56
CA PHE A 303 38.31 4.51 -0.16
C PHE A 303 36.93 4.76 -0.76
N LEU A 304 35.99 5.29 0.04
CA LEU A 304 34.63 5.61 -0.42
C LEU A 304 34.63 6.72 -1.47
N ALA A 305 35.49 7.74 -1.33
CA ALA A 305 35.65 8.78 -2.36
C ALA A 305 36.08 8.21 -3.72
N LYS A 306 37.03 7.27 -3.72
CA LYS A 306 37.43 6.56 -4.95
C LYS A 306 36.30 5.69 -5.46
N LEU A 307 35.59 4.99 -4.58
CA LEU A 307 34.47 4.13 -4.95
C LEU A 307 33.36 4.91 -5.67
N LEU A 308 32.87 6.00 -5.07
CA LEU A 308 31.80 6.85 -5.60
C LEU A 308 32.15 7.51 -6.95
N THR A 309 33.44 7.73 -7.23
CA THR A 309 33.91 8.31 -8.50
C THR A 309 34.23 7.27 -9.57
N SER A 310 34.60 6.05 -9.17
CA SER A 310 35.05 4.99 -10.08
C SER A 310 33.92 4.15 -10.67
N SER A 311 32.79 4.03 -9.99
CA SER A 311 31.64 3.26 -10.47
C SER A 311 30.34 3.82 -9.90
N PRO A 312 29.27 3.94 -10.70
CA PRO A 312 27.93 4.05 -10.11
C PRO A 312 27.71 2.81 -9.24
N GLY A 313 27.06 2.97 -8.09
CA GLY A 313 26.76 1.84 -7.24
C GLY A 313 25.86 0.85 -7.96
N GLU A 314 26.24 -0.42 -7.93
CA GLU A 314 25.54 -1.49 -8.61
C GLU A 314 24.85 -2.38 -7.59
N HIS A 315 23.62 -2.01 -7.22
CA HIS A 315 22.59 -3.02 -7.04
C HIS A 315 21.61 -2.79 -8.17
N ALA A 316 21.62 -3.69 -9.15
CA ALA A 316 20.82 -3.54 -10.36
C ALA A 316 19.39 -3.20 -9.96
N SER A 317 18.92 -2.02 -10.38
CA SER A 317 17.49 -1.78 -10.57
C SER A 317 17.00 -2.98 -11.37
N GLN A 318 16.35 -3.92 -10.70
CA GLN A 318 15.85 -5.12 -11.35
C GLN A 318 14.78 -4.65 -12.32
N TYR A 319 15.17 -4.43 -13.57
CA TYR A 319 14.21 -4.39 -14.64
C TYR A 319 13.46 -5.71 -14.56
N SER A 320 12.15 -5.61 -14.40
CA SER A 320 11.35 -6.81 -14.28
C SER A 320 11.30 -7.46 -15.66
N LYS A 321 11.84 -8.68 -15.77
CA LYS A 321 11.73 -9.49 -17.01
C LYS A 321 10.27 -9.80 -17.38
N GLY A 322 9.33 -9.60 -16.45
CA GLY A 322 7.88 -9.62 -16.64
C GLY A 322 7.20 -8.43 -15.96
N TRP A 323 5.96 -8.59 -15.52
CA TRP A 323 5.25 -7.61 -14.69
C TRP A 323 4.40 -8.38 -13.67
N LEU A 324 5.04 -8.79 -12.57
CA LEU A 324 4.54 -9.89 -11.74
C LEU A 324 3.41 -9.52 -10.77
N THR A 325 3.21 -8.23 -10.50
CA THR A 325 2.22 -7.73 -9.54
C THR A 325 1.62 -6.42 -10.04
N PHE A 326 0.62 -5.87 -9.33
CA PHE A 326 0.01 -4.55 -9.60
C PHE A 326 0.99 -3.44 -10.02
N ALA A 327 2.16 -3.35 -9.38
CA ALA A 327 3.21 -2.37 -9.69
C ALA A 327 4.55 -3.04 -10.01
N GLY A 328 4.49 -4.21 -10.67
CA GLY A 328 5.62 -5.00 -11.15
C GLY A 328 6.45 -5.70 -10.07
N SER A 329 6.53 -5.16 -8.84
CA SER A 329 7.18 -5.77 -7.67
C SER A 329 6.38 -5.54 -6.38
N TYR A 330 6.65 -6.33 -5.34
CA TYR A 330 6.02 -6.12 -4.04
C TYR A 330 6.45 -4.84 -3.31
N ALA A 331 7.61 -4.26 -3.65
CA ALA A 331 8.07 -2.95 -3.17
C ALA A 331 7.37 -1.78 -3.88
N ARG A 332 6.62 -2.05 -4.96
CA ARG A 332 5.87 -1.09 -5.79
C ARG A 332 6.74 -0.06 -6.53
N THR A 333 7.97 -0.45 -6.84
CA THR A 333 8.99 0.41 -7.47
C THR A 333 9.53 -0.13 -8.80
N ALA A 334 8.96 -1.23 -9.31
CA ALA A 334 9.45 -1.87 -10.52
C ALA A 334 9.41 -0.93 -11.73
N LYS A 335 10.37 -1.13 -12.62
CA LYS A 335 10.43 -0.49 -13.92
C LYS A 335 10.41 -1.57 -14.98
N ALA A 336 9.55 -1.41 -15.98
CA ALA A 336 9.54 -2.27 -17.15
C ALA A 336 10.81 -2.03 -17.98
N ASP A 337 11.24 -3.07 -18.70
CA ASP A 337 12.31 -2.94 -19.68
C ASP A 337 11.93 -1.96 -20.79
N LEU A 338 12.86 -1.08 -21.16
CA LEU A 338 12.68 -0.21 -22.32
C LEU A 338 12.92 -1.01 -23.60
N PRO A 339 11.92 -1.15 -24.50
CA PRO A 339 12.13 -1.82 -25.77
C PRO A 339 13.15 -1.06 -26.62
N LYS A 340 14.25 -1.73 -26.97
CA LYS A 340 15.31 -1.16 -27.81
C LYS A 340 14.71 -0.77 -29.17
N GLN A 341 14.94 0.49 -29.59
CA GLN A 341 14.65 1.03 -30.93
C GLN A 341 13.18 1.35 -31.29
N ALA A 342 12.20 1.15 -30.41
CA ALA A 342 10.78 1.40 -30.73
C ALA A 342 10.47 2.89 -30.96
N LYS A 343 10.18 3.29 -32.20
CA LYS A 343 9.75 4.67 -32.52
C LYS A 343 8.29 4.92 -32.17
N THR A 344 7.44 3.92 -32.26
CA THR A 344 6.02 3.96 -31.89
C THR A 344 5.52 2.55 -31.57
N TYR A 345 4.21 2.39 -31.36
CA TYR A 345 3.52 1.12 -31.11
C TYR A 345 2.35 0.94 -32.07
N LYS A 346 2.06 -0.32 -32.43
CA LYS A 346 0.91 -0.69 -33.26
C LYS A 346 0.10 -1.80 -32.58
N PRO A 347 -1.24 -1.78 -32.64
CA PRO A 347 -2.06 -2.88 -32.14
C PRO A 347 -1.62 -4.19 -32.79
N ASN A 348 -1.50 -5.24 -31.98
CA ASN A 348 -1.18 -6.60 -32.40
C ASN A 348 -2.43 -7.48 -32.30
N TRP A 349 -3.01 -7.58 -31.11
CA TRP A 349 -4.24 -8.32 -30.86
C TRP A 349 -5.01 -7.69 -29.70
N SER A 350 -6.30 -8.03 -29.60
CA SER A 350 -7.20 -7.54 -28.54
C SER A 350 -8.17 -8.62 -28.10
N VAL A 351 -8.61 -8.56 -26.84
CA VAL A 351 -9.68 -9.41 -26.29
C VAL A 351 -10.68 -8.57 -25.50
N SER A 352 -11.94 -8.99 -25.48
CA SER A 352 -12.96 -8.32 -24.67
C SER A 352 -12.74 -8.53 -23.18
N LEU A 353 -13.01 -7.50 -22.37
CA LEU A 353 -13.01 -7.52 -20.91
C LEU A 353 -14.43 -7.33 -20.38
N GLU A 354 -14.70 -7.84 -19.18
CA GLU A 354 -15.97 -7.58 -18.51
C GLU A 354 -16.09 -6.09 -18.19
N THR A 355 -17.22 -5.49 -18.57
CA THR A 355 -17.48 -4.07 -18.32
C THR A 355 -18.14 -3.90 -16.96
N HIS A 356 -17.56 -3.05 -16.11
CA HIS A 356 -18.06 -2.77 -14.77
C HIS A 356 -18.70 -1.38 -14.69
N SER A 357 -19.76 -1.28 -13.89
CA SER A 357 -20.49 -0.04 -13.63
C SER A 357 -20.54 0.29 -12.14
N LEU A 358 -20.65 1.57 -11.80
CA LEU A 358 -20.91 2.01 -10.42
C LEU A 358 -22.29 1.59 -9.95
N SER A 359 -22.43 1.35 -8.65
CA SER A 359 -23.73 1.19 -7.99
C SER A 359 -24.60 2.44 -8.20
N ARG A 360 -25.88 2.23 -8.50
CA ARG A 360 -26.87 3.30 -8.70
C ARG A 360 -27.93 3.27 -7.58
N PRO A 361 -28.56 4.42 -7.23
CA PRO A 361 -29.63 4.43 -6.23
C PRO A 361 -30.80 3.54 -6.67
N SER A 362 -31.30 2.69 -5.77
CA SER A 362 -32.50 1.90 -6.02
C SER A 362 -33.76 2.73 -5.78
N GLY A 363 -34.29 3.37 -6.84
CA GLY A 363 -35.54 4.15 -6.78
C GLY A 363 -36.23 4.28 -8.14
N ARG A 364 -37.43 3.69 -8.25
CA ARG A 364 -38.42 3.95 -9.31
C ARG A 364 -38.83 5.43 -9.25
N ASN A 365 -38.76 6.14 -10.36
CA ASN A 365 -39.80 7.12 -10.71
C ASN A 365 -40.15 6.98 -12.19
N SER A 366 -41.41 6.62 -12.40
CA SER A 366 -42.13 6.60 -13.66
C SER A 366 -42.24 8.02 -14.21
N PHE A 367 -42.04 8.17 -15.52
CA PHE A 367 -42.44 9.33 -16.34
C PHE A 367 -42.02 10.73 -15.86
N GLY A 368 -41.04 11.32 -16.57
CA GLY A 368 -40.93 12.77 -16.72
C GLY A 368 -39.58 13.35 -16.32
N GLU A 369 -38.91 13.95 -17.31
CA GLU A 369 -37.75 14.85 -17.21
C GLU A 369 -36.37 14.21 -16.93
N GLU A 370 -35.91 13.39 -17.88
CA GLU A 370 -34.47 13.20 -18.13
C GLU A 370 -33.88 14.47 -18.79
N LYS A 371 -33.62 15.50 -17.99
CA LYS A 371 -32.74 16.61 -18.39
C LYS A 371 -31.97 17.15 -17.20
N GLU A 372 -30.92 16.42 -16.81
CA GLU A 372 -29.70 17.05 -16.34
C GLU A 372 -28.52 16.09 -16.52
N THR A 373 -27.59 16.48 -17.39
CA THR A 373 -26.27 15.91 -17.58
C THR A 373 -25.46 15.98 -16.27
N GLN A 374 -25.70 15.06 -15.35
CA GLN A 374 -24.87 14.91 -14.15
C GLN A 374 -23.63 14.08 -14.51
N ARG A 375 -22.51 14.77 -14.76
CA ARG A 375 -21.17 14.16 -14.87
C ARG A 375 -20.93 13.31 -13.61
N ILE A 376 -20.71 12.02 -13.79
CA ILE A 376 -20.17 11.18 -12.70
C ILE A 376 -18.76 11.68 -12.37
N PRO A 377 -18.40 11.95 -11.10
CA PRO A 377 -17.18 12.67 -10.75
C PRO A 377 -16.04 11.72 -10.37
N LEU A 378 -15.90 10.59 -11.06
CA LEU A 378 -14.63 9.87 -11.01
C LEU A 378 -13.66 10.58 -11.95
N VAL A 379 -12.42 10.75 -11.52
CA VAL A 379 -11.38 11.35 -12.36
C VAL A 379 -11.22 10.49 -13.61
N ALA A 380 -11.60 11.06 -14.75
CA ALA A 380 -11.53 10.52 -16.11
C ALA A 380 -12.36 9.25 -16.45
N GLU A 381 -12.90 8.52 -15.46
CA GLU A 381 -13.80 7.36 -15.64
C GLU A 381 -15.28 7.75 -15.77
N SER A 382 -16.09 6.89 -16.42
CA SER A 382 -17.55 7.03 -16.49
C SER A 382 -18.22 6.01 -15.56
N SER A 383 -19.50 6.20 -15.20
CA SER A 383 -20.22 5.23 -14.35
C SER A 383 -20.46 3.88 -15.01
N GLU A 384 -20.29 3.77 -16.32
CA GLU A 384 -20.61 2.56 -17.11
C GLU A 384 -19.34 1.96 -17.75
N GLY A 385 -18.18 2.59 -17.55
CA GLY A 385 -16.91 2.17 -18.13
C GLY A 385 -15.78 2.43 -17.16
N LEU A 386 -15.65 1.52 -16.19
CA LEU A 386 -14.64 1.54 -15.14
C LEU A 386 -13.35 0.82 -15.55
N LEU A 387 -12.20 1.36 -15.14
CA LEU A 387 -10.88 0.78 -15.37
C LEU A 387 -10.55 -0.27 -14.29
N SER A 388 -11.29 -1.37 -14.31
CA SER A 388 -11.27 -2.40 -13.26
C SER A 388 -10.10 -3.38 -13.37
N THR A 389 -9.54 -3.58 -14.56
CA THR A 389 -8.57 -4.66 -14.83
C THR A 389 -7.12 -4.18 -14.71
N TYR A 390 -6.30 -4.91 -13.95
CA TYR A 390 -4.85 -4.69 -13.83
C TYR A 390 -4.08 -5.94 -14.26
N PRO A 391 -3.63 -6.00 -15.52
CA PRO A 391 -2.91 -7.16 -16.05
C PRO A 391 -1.59 -7.41 -15.32
N VAL A 392 -1.17 -8.67 -15.28
CA VAL A 392 0.20 -9.08 -14.95
C VAL A 392 0.78 -9.90 -16.09
N VAL A 393 2.10 -9.90 -16.22
CA VAL A 393 2.81 -10.67 -17.24
C VAL A 393 3.82 -11.59 -16.59
N LEU A 394 3.61 -12.89 -16.75
CA LEU A 394 4.45 -13.94 -16.18
C LEU A 394 4.81 -14.95 -17.28
N ASP A 395 6.10 -15.24 -17.45
CA ASP A 395 6.63 -16.21 -18.42
C ASP A 395 6.08 -16.05 -19.84
N GLY A 396 5.93 -14.81 -20.31
CA GLY A 396 5.42 -14.50 -21.66
C GLY A 396 3.91 -14.66 -21.81
N ASN A 397 3.17 -14.81 -20.70
CA ASN A 397 1.71 -14.83 -20.70
C ASN A 397 1.15 -13.58 -20.01
N VAL A 398 0.16 -12.94 -20.64
CA VAL A 398 -0.64 -11.88 -20.04
C VAL A 398 -1.80 -12.51 -19.29
N ILE A 399 -1.99 -12.12 -18.04
CA ILE A 399 -3.00 -12.68 -17.16
C ILE A 399 -3.88 -11.56 -16.64
N VAL A 400 -5.19 -11.78 -16.69
CA VAL A 400 -6.21 -10.87 -16.17
C VAL A 400 -7.21 -11.66 -15.34
N ALA A 401 -7.88 -10.97 -14.41
CA ALA A 401 -8.93 -11.54 -13.59
C ALA A 401 -10.12 -10.58 -13.50
N ASP A 402 -11.28 -11.15 -13.26
CA ASP A 402 -12.50 -10.47 -12.86
C ASP A 402 -13.04 -11.10 -11.56
N GLU A 403 -14.29 -10.85 -11.19
CA GLU A 403 -14.89 -11.41 -9.97
C GLU A 403 -15.00 -12.95 -10.02
N GLU A 404 -15.16 -13.53 -11.21
CA GLU A 404 -15.44 -14.96 -11.40
C GLU A 404 -14.26 -15.70 -12.06
N ARG A 405 -13.50 -15.07 -12.95
CA ARG A 405 -12.58 -15.73 -13.89
C ARG A 405 -11.13 -15.31 -13.70
N VAL A 406 -10.24 -16.22 -14.06
CA VAL A 406 -8.83 -15.93 -14.36
C VAL A 406 -8.54 -16.39 -15.79
N ARG A 407 -8.01 -15.47 -16.59
CA ARG A 407 -7.75 -15.66 -18.01
C ARG A 407 -6.27 -15.45 -18.31
N ALA A 408 -5.71 -16.28 -19.18
CA ALA A 408 -4.30 -16.20 -19.56
C ALA A 408 -4.14 -16.31 -21.08
N PHE A 409 -3.32 -15.43 -21.64
CA PHE A 409 -3.06 -15.32 -23.08
C PHE A 409 -1.57 -15.29 -23.35
N GLN A 410 -1.13 -15.93 -24.42
CA GLN A 410 0.23 -15.78 -24.93
C GLN A 410 0.44 -14.32 -25.37
N LEU A 411 1.46 -13.67 -24.82
CA LEU A 411 1.75 -12.25 -25.04
C LEU A 411 1.89 -11.91 -26.54
N GLU A 412 2.55 -12.77 -27.31
CA GLU A 412 2.82 -12.51 -28.73
C GLU A 412 1.60 -12.72 -29.65
N SER A 413 0.74 -13.71 -29.36
CA SER A 413 -0.28 -14.19 -30.31
C SER A 413 -1.72 -13.89 -29.88
N GLY A 414 -1.97 -13.62 -28.61
CA GLY A 414 -3.32 -13.48 -28.04
C GLY A 414 -4.08 -14.80 -27.89
N LEU A 415 -3.47 -15.94 -28.22
CA LEU A 415 -4.08 -17.24 -28.03
C LEU A 415 -4.17 -17.60 -26.54
N PRO A 416 -5.18 -18.36 -26.10
CA PRO A 416 -5.24 -18.91 -24.75
C PRO A 416 -3.94 -19.61 -24.39
N ALA A 417 -3.36 -19.24 -23.25
CA ALA A 417 -2.11 -19.84 -22.78
C ALA A 417 -2.31 -21.29 -22.31
N PHE A 418 -3.50 -21.62 -21.81
CA PHE A 418 -3.84 -22.91 -21.21
C PHE A 418 -5.18 -23.44 -21.75
N PRO A 419 -5.47 -24.75 -21.59
CA PRO A 419 -6.77 -25.31 -21.91
C PRO A 419 -7.89 -24.61 -21.14
N THR A 420 -8.96 -24.22 -21.84
CA THR A 420 -10.15 -23.62 -21.23
C THR A 420 -11.08 -24.72 -20.72
N GLU A 421 -11.61 -24.58 -19.50
CA GLU A 421 -12.63 -25.51 -18.99
C GLU A 421 -13.88 -25.47 -19.90
N GLY A 422 -14.10 -26.55 -20.67
CA GLY A 422 -15.31 -26.73 -21.47
C GLY A 422 -15.31 -26.16 -22.89
N SER A 423 -14.17 -25.80 -23.50
CA SER A 423 -14.20 -25.04 -24.76
C SER A 423 -14.39 -25.85 -26.06
N GLN A 424 -15.51 -25.54 -26.72
CA GLN A 424 -15.62 -25.34 -28.18
C GLN A 424 -15.50 -23.85 -28.56
N PHE A 425 -14.97 -23.00 -27.68
CA PHE A 425 -14.95 -21.54 -27.83
C PHE A 425 -13.74 -21.06 -28.66
N PHE A 426 -14.00 -20.33 -29.74
CA PHE A 426 -12.97 -19.78 -30.64
C PHE A 426 -13.07 -18.26 -30.83
N ASP A 427 -14.06 -17.59 -30.23
CA ASP A 427 -14.30 -16.16 -30.43
C ASP A 427 -13.62 -15.31 -29.33
N GLN A 428 -12.79 -14.34 -29.74
CA GLN A 428 -12.04 -13.45 -28.85
C GLN A 428 -12.92 -12.41 -28.14
N ASP A 429 -14.14 -12.21 -28.64
CA ASP A 429 -15.11 -11.30 -28.06
C ASP A 429 -15.88 -11.92 -26.87
N GLU A 430 -15.78 -13.23 -26.67
CA GLU A 430 -16.39 -13.93 -25.52
C GLU A 430 -15.53 -13.79 -24.26
N LEU A 431 -16.18 -13.53 -23.11
CA LEU A 431 -15.49 -13.37 -21.82
C LEU A 431 -14.81 -14.66 -21.32
N ASP A 432 -15.29 -15.83 -21.76
CA ASP A 432 -14.71 -17.12 -21.40
C ASP A 432 -13.48 -17.48 -22.27
N TYR A 433 -13.20 -16.72 -23.34
CA TYR A 433 -12.01 -16.93 -24.17
C TYR A 433 -10.74 -16.74 -23.35
N GLY A 434 -9.90 -17.78 -23.27
CA GLY A 434 -8.67 -17.78 -22.47
C GLY A 434 -8.87 -17.99 -20.97
N ALA A 435 -10.10 -18.22 -20.51
CA ALA A 435 -10.37 -18.58 -19.11
C ALA A 435 -9.83 -19.99 -18.82
N PHE A 436 -8.86 -20.10 -17.92
CA PHE A 436 -8.39 -21.41 -17.43
C PHE A 436 -8.97 -21.74 -16.06
N HIS A 437 -9.54 -20.74 -15.40
CA HIS A 437 -10.30 -20.92 -14.17
C HIS A 437 -11.54 -20.03 -14.21
N THR A 438 -12.69 -20.63 -13.92
CA THR A 438 -13.91 -19.92 -13.61
C THR A 438 -14.38 -20.44 -12.27
N SER A 439 -14.59 -19.53 -11.32
CA SER A 439 -15.26 -19.83 -10.07
C SER A 439 -16.62 -20.37 -10.44
N GLY A 440 -16.80 -21.70 -10.36
CA GLY A 440 -18.09 -22.30 -10.58
C GLY A 440 -19.10 -21.55 -9.73
N ARG A 441 -20.22 -21.11 -10.33
CA ARG A 441 -21.37 -20.64 -9.53
C ARG A 441 -21.50 -21.63 -8.38
N ARG A 442 -21.54 -21.18 -7.13
CA ARG A 442 -21.81 -21.98 -5.92
C ARG A 442 -23.22 -22.62 -6.00
N LEU A 443 -23.37 -23.48 -6.98
CA LEU A 443 -24.49 -24.31 -7.39
C LEU A 443 -23.86 -25.66 -7.74
N ASP A 444 -22.98 -26.16 -6.87
CA ASP A 444 -22.79 -27.59 -6.74
C ASP A 444 -24.16 -28.17 -6.40
N PHE A 445 -24.79 -28.75 -7.42
CA PHE A 445 -25.86 -29.72 -7.23
C PHE A 445 -25.23 -30.97 -6.61
N ASP A 446 -24.83 -30.86 -5.34
CA ASP A 446 -24.51 -31.99 -4.49
C ASP A 446 -25.82 -32.70 -4.15
N PHE A 447 -26.29 -33.52 -5.09
CA PHE A 447 -27.21 -34.61 -4.82
C PHE A 447 -26.47 -35.65 -3.99
N ASN A 448 -26.22 -35.36 -2.71
CA ASN A 448 -26.13 -36.31 -1.60
C ASN A 448 -25.50 -35.66 -0.35
N MET A 449 -26.28 -34.88 0.41
CA MET A 449 -26.38 -35.05 1.86
C MET A 449 -27.60 -34.27 2.40
N ARG A 450 -28.28 -34.89 3.37
CA ARG A 450 -29.54 -34.44 3.95
C ARG A 450 -29.34 -33.18 4.81
N GLY A 451 -29.91 -32.05 4.41
CA GLY A 451 -30.10 -30.92 5.32
C GLY A 451 -30.33 -29.57 4.62
N ARG A 452 -31.60 -29.15 4.56
CA ARG A 452 -32.13 -27.85 4.08
C ARG A 452 -31.13 -26.67 3.97
N ARG A 453 -30.75 -26.29 2.74
CA ARG A 453 -30.82 -24.89 2.22
C ARG A 453 -31.06 -24.93 0.71
N ARG A 454 -32.28 -24.59 0.29
CA ARG A 454 -32.67 -24.47 -1.12
C ARG A 454 -32.22 -23.08 -1.57
N GLY A 455 -31.15 -22.98 -2.36
CA GLY A 455 -30.74 -21.72 -2.98
C GLY A 455 -31.90 -21.17 -3.81
N SER A 456 -32.43 -20.02 -3.41
CA SER A 456 -33.52 -19.35 -4.11
C SER A 456 -32.96 -18.61 -5.34
N PRO A 457 -33.64 -18.58 -6.50
CA PRO A 457 -33.30 -17.72 -7.62
C PRO A 457 -33.17 -16.22 -7.26
N LEU A 458 -33.77 -15.81 -6.13
CA LEU A 458 -33.63 -14.47 -5.56
C LEU A 458 -32.21 -14.15 -5.07
N SER A 459 -31.38 -15.16 -4.75
CA SER A 459 -29.99 -14.95 -4.30
C SER A 459 -29.05 -14.51 -5.42
N ALA A 460 -29.24 -15.02 -6.65
CA ALA A 460 -28.49 -14.58 -7.83
C ALA A 460 -28.92 -13.18 -8.29
N MET A 461 -30.20 -12.82 -8.12
CA MET A 461 -30.69 -11.46 -8.37
C MET A 461 -30.25 -10.46 -7.28
N SER A 462 -30.07 -10.90 -6.02
CA SER A 462 -29.65 -10.01 -4.92
C SER A 462 -28.16 -9.66 -4.96
N LEU A 463 -27.29 -10.53 -5.50
CA LEU A 463 -25.84 -10.27 -5.60
C LEU A 463 -25.49 -9.12 -6.56
N LYS A 464 -26.20 -8.97 -7.69
CA LYS A 464 -25.99 -7.87 -8.66
C LYS A 464 -26.50 -6.50 -8.19
N LEU A 465 -27.18 -6.43 -7.04
CA LEU A 465 -27.90 -5.24 -6.56
C LEU A 465 -27.41 -4.77 -5.19
N LEU A 466 -26.27 -5.27 -4.70
CA LEU A 466 -25.69 -4.78 -3.45
C LEU A 466 -25.07 -3.39 -3.69
N PRO A 467 -25.59 -2.35 -3.03
CA PRO A 467 -25.08 -1.02 -3.24
C PRO A 467 -23.82 -0.84 -2.39
N ALA A 468 -22.66 -0.71 -3.04
CA ALA A 468 -21.37 -0.53 -2.38
C ALA A 468 -20.63 0.66 -2.99
N LEU A 469 -19.95 1.43 -2.13
CA LEU A 469 -19.16 2.59 -2.52
C LEU A 469 -17.85 2.18 -3.21
N GLY A 470 -17.45 2.99 -4.17
CA GLY A 470 -16.24 2.77 -4.97
C GLY A 470 -16.42 1.81 -6.15
N PRO A 471 -15.47 1.82 -7.10
CA PRO A 471 -15.48 0.94 -8.26
C PRO A 471 -14.74 -0.38 -8.01
N ASP A 472 -15.09 -1.44 -8.74
CA ASP A 472 -14.39 -2.73 -8.70
C ASP A 472 -12.95 -2.63 -9.25
N ARG A 473 -12.00 -3.35 -8.63
CA ARG A 473 -10.62 -3.45 -9.10
C ARG A 473 -10.09 -4.86 -8.91
N PHE A 474 -9.54 -5.43 -9.99
CA PHE A 474 -9.02 -6.79 -10.01
C PHE A 474 -7.52 -6.74 -10.25
N THR A 475 -6.77 -7.05 -9.20
CA THR A 475 -5.31 -7.08 -9.21
C THR A 475 -4.81 -8.50 -9.04
N LEU A 476 -3.63 -8.78 -9.57
CA LEU A 476 -2.98 -10.08 -9.48
C LEU A 476 -1.58 -9.91 -8.88
N SER A 477 -1.09 -10.99 -8.29
CA SER A 477 0.27 -11.09 -7.76
C SER A 477 0.85 -12.44 -8.13
N SER A 478 2.16 -12.50 -8.38
CA SER A 478 2.88 -13.74 -8.62
C SER A 478 4.25 -13.72 -7.96
N ASP A 479 4.72 -14.92 -7.61
CA ASP A 479 6.07 -15.20 -7.11
C ASP A 479 6.58 -16.47 -7.79
N ASP A 480 7.73 -16.37 -8.46
CA ASP A 480 8.28 -17.39 -9.37
C ASP A 480 7.22 -17.95 -10.35
N THR A 481 6.62 -19.09 -10.03
CA THR A 481 5.67 -19.82 -10.88
C THR A 481 4.25 -19.81 -10.36
N LYS A 482 4.03 -19.19 -9.21
CA LYS A 482 2.74 -19.18 -8.54
C LYS A 482 2.05 -17.87 -8.81
N LEU A 483 0.78 -17.95 -9.19
CA LEU A 483 -0.12 -16.81 -9.32
C LEU A 483 -1.14 -16.86 -8.20
N VAL A 484 -1.38 -15.75 -7.53
CA VAL A 484 -2.53 -15.59 -6.61
C VAL A 484 -3.53 -14.58 -7.17
N ALA A 485 -4.80 -14.96 -7.10
CA ALA A 485 -5.94 -14.12 -7.41
C ALA A 485 -6.89 -14.07 -6.21
N ARG A 486 -7.49 -12.90 -5.97
CA ARG A 486 -8.66 -12.77 -5.09
C ARG A 486 -9.91 -12.94 -5.96
N LEU A 487 -10.67 -14.01 -5.73
CA LEU A 487 -11.86 -14.35 -6.53
C LEU A 487 -13.12 -14.32 -5.68
N GLY A 488 -14.19 -13.77 -6.25
CA GLY A 488 -15.42 -13.41 -5.55
C GLY A 488 -15.47 -11.92 -5.21
N THR A 489 -16.45 -11.56 -4.40
CA THR A 489 -16.86 -10.16 -4.27
C THR A 489 -15.80 -9.22 -3.69
N THR A 490 -15.74 -8.02 -4.25
CA THR A 490 -14.89 -6.90 -3.76
C THR A 490 -15.59 -6.09 -2.67
N ALA A 491 -16.91 -6.19 -2.56
CA ALA A 491 -17.71 -5.47 -1.58
C ALA A 491 -17.49 -6.05 -0.18
N ILE A 492 -17.10 -5.18 0.73
CA ILE A 492 -16.92 -5.41 2.17
C ILE A 492 -17.83 -4.45 2.94
N GLY A 493 -17.98 -4.63 4.26
CA GLY A 493 -18.76 -3.67 5.06
C GLY A 493 -20.25 -3.64 4.73
N VAL A 494 -20.79 -4.63 4.01
CA VAL A 494 -22.22 -4.68 3.66
C VAL A 494 -23.09 -4.86 4.91
N PRO A 495 -24.27 -4.22 4.99
CA PRO A 495 -25.19 -4.36 6.12
C PRO A 495 -25.44 -5.82 6.49
N TYR A 496 -25.54 -6.11 7.80
CA TYR A 496 -25.57 -7.48 8.34
C TYR A 496 -26.58 -8.40 7.64
N VAL A 497 -27.78 -7.92 7.32
CA VAL A 497 -28.82 -8.71 6.63
C VAL A 497 -28.36 -9.14 5.23
N GLN A 498 -27.64 -8.27 4.51
CA GLN A 498 -27.12 -8.56 3.18
C GLN A 498 -25.90 -9.48 3.23
N SER A 499 -25.04 -9.33 4.24
CA SER A 499 -23.84 -10.15 4.44
C SER A 499 -24.15 -11.66 4.56
N GLN A 500 -25.36 -12.03 5.01
CA GLN A 500 -25.78 -13.44 5.14
C GLN A 500 -25.99 -14.15 3.80
N PHE A 501 -26.08 -13.41 2.71
CA PHE A 501 -26.33 -13.92 1.37
C PHE A 501 -25.08 -13.86 0.47
N GLN A 502 -23.94 -13.49 1.03
CA GLN A 502 -22.71 -13.26 0.29
C GLN A 502 -21.57 -14.07 0.89
N ASP A 503 -20.87 -14.78 0.02
CA ASP A 503 -19.63 -15.43 0.40
C ASP A 503 -18.47 -14.44 0.17
N PRO A 504 -17.56 -14.30 1.14
CA PRO A 504 -16.41 -13.44 0.97
C PRO A 504 -15.49 -14.02 -0.11
N ALA A 505 -14.71 -13.16 -0.75
CA ALA A 505 -13.75 -13.58 -1.76
C ALA A 505 -12.68 -14.50 -1.16
N ASP A 506 -12.27 -15.52 -1.90
CA ASP A 506 -11.17 -16.42 -1.53
C ASP A 506 -9.86 -15.96 -2.18
N MET A 507 -8.73 -16.32 -1.55
CA MET A 507 -7.43 -16.31 -2.24
C MET A 507 -7.23 -17.64 -2.94
N VAL A 508 -6.99 -17.63 -4.23
CA VAL A 508 -6.78 -18.83 -5.05
C VAL A 508 -5.38 -18.79 -5.63
N VAL A 509 -4.61 -19.87 -5.42
CA VAL A 509 -3.23 -20.01 -5.89
C VAL A 509 -3.16 -21.02 -7.02
N PHE A 510 -2.55 -20.62 -8.13
CA PHE A 510 -2.37 -21.42 -9.34
C PHE A 510 -0.90 -21.69 -9.62
N ASP A 511 -0.59 -22.89 -10.12
CA ASP A 511 0.73 -23.25 -10.64
C ASP A 511 0.78 -23.02 -12.15
N MET A 512 1.52 -21.98 -12.54
CA MET A 512 1.58 -21.52 -13.93
C MET A 512 2.48 -22.41 -14.79
N ARG A 513 3.35 -23.24 -14.20
CA ARG A 513 4.10 -24.29 -14.93
C ARG A 513 3.23 -25.52 -15.22
N LYS A 514 2.17 -25.73 -14.45
CA LYS A 514 1.22 -26.84 -14.64
C LYS A 514 -0.08 -26.35 -15.27
N GLU A 515 0.06 -25.51 -16.29
CA GLU A 515 -1.06 -25.01 -17.11
C GLU A 515 -2.18 -24.34 -16.30
N GLY A 516 -1.81 -23.56 -15.26
CA GLY A 516 -2.78 -22.83 -14.45
C GLY A 516 -3.55 -23.71 -13.46
N LYS A 517 -3.04 -24.91 -13.12
CA LYS A 517 -3.65 -25.80 -12.14
C LYS A 517 -3.85 -25.11 -10.79
N LEU A 518 -5.06 -25.15 -10.25
CA LEU A 518 -5.37 -24.71 -8.88
C LEU A 518 -4.64 -25.61 -7.87
N GLU A 519 -3.79 -25.02 -7.03
CA GLU A 519 -3.06 -25.72 -5.96
C GLU A 519 -3.63 -25.45 -4.57
N ALA A 520 -4.12 -24.24 -4.32
CA ALA A 520 -4.71 -23.88 -3.04
C ALA A 520 -5.88 -22.92 -3.18
N ARG A 521 -6.81 -23.04 -2.24
CA ARG A 521 -7.92 -22.11 -2.01
C ARG A 521 -7.94 -21.78 -0.52
N ILE A 522 -7.80 -20.51 -0.21
CA ILE A 522 -7.73 -20.01 1.17
C ILE A 522 -8.93 -19.09 1.39
N PRO A 523 -9.93 -19.53 2.17
CA PRO A 523 -11.04 -18.68 2.54
C PRO A 523 -10.62 -17.69 3.64
N PRO A 524 -11.20 -16.48 3.67
CA PRO A 524 -10.94 -15.53 4.75
C PRO A 524 -11.63 -15.92 6.07
N VAL A 525 -12.61 -16.83 5.99
CA VAL A 525 -13.38 -17.35 7.12
C VAL A 525 -13.17 -18.86 7.28
N THR A 526 -12.75 -19.26 8.48
CA THR A 526 -12.73 -20.62 9.03
C THR A 526 -13.72 -20.70 10.21
N GLU A 527 -14.04 -21.90 10.72
CA GLU A 527 -14.91 -22.08 11.90
C GLU A 527 -14.42 -21.29 13.15
N LEU A 528 -13.13 -20.93 13.18
CA LEU A 528 -12.47 -20.22 14.29
C LEU A 528 -12.33 -18.70 14.07
N SER A 529 -12.62 -18.18 12.87
CA SER A 529 -12.50 -16.76 12.55
C SER A 529 -13.88 -16.15 12.32
N GLY A 530 -14.15 -14.98 12.91
CA GLY A 530 -15.38 -14.21 12.64
C GLY A 530 -15.54 -13.78 11.16
N PRO A 531 -16.45 -12.84 10.84
CA PRO A 531 -16.76 -12.44 9.46
C PRO A 531 -15.64 -11.57 8.86
N TRP A 532 -14.50 -12.19 8.57
CA TRP A 532 -13.35 -11.56 7.93
C TRP A 532 -13.48 -11.62 6.41
N SER A 533 -13.02 -10.58 5.74
CA SER A 533 -12.86 -10.51 4.29
C SER A 533 -11.43 -10.09 3.98
N PHE A 534 -10.88 -10.57 2.86
CA PHE A 534 -9.64 -10.01 2.33
C PHE A 534 -9.92 -8.61 1.78
N GLU A 535 -8.95 -7.69 1.91
CA GLU A 535 -9.08 -6.33 1.38
C GLU A 535 -8.50 -6.19 -0.02
N GLY A 536 -7.58 -7.04 -0.45
CA GLY A 536 -6.97 -6.99 -1.78
C GLY A 536 -6.09 -8.21 -2.02
N THR A 537 -5.58 -8.38 -3.25
CA THR A 537 -4.78 -9.54 -3.63
C THR A 537 -3.50 -9.66 -2.79
N ALA A 538 -3.21 -10.88 -2.35
CA ALA A 538 -2.13 -11.14 -1.41
C ALA A 538 -0.73 -11.01 -2.02
N ILE A 539 0.27 -10.91 -1.13
CA ILE A 539 1.68 -11.12 -1.44
C ILE A 539 1.99 -12.60 -1.26
N LEU A 540 2.71 -13.20 -2.19
CA LEU A 540 3.28 -14.54 -2.07
C LEU A 540 4.80 -14.43 -1.89
N GLN A 541 5.35 -15.15 -0.92
CA GLN A 541 6.79 -15.31 -0.79
C GLN A 541 7.08 -16.69 -0.19
N GLY A 542 7.68 -17.58 -0.97
CA GLY A 542 7.91 -18.97 -0.55
C GLY A 542 6.58 -19.68 -0.24
N ASN A 543 6.44 -20.25 0.96
CA ASN A 543 5.19 -20.89 1.42
C ASN A 543 4.20 -19.93 2.10
N ARG A 544 4.54 -18.63 2.20
CA ARG A 544 3.74 -17.64 2.93
C ARG A 544 2.90 -16.79 1.99
N LEU A 545 1.68 -16.51 2.44
CA LEU A 545 0.74 -15.61 1.82
C LEU A 545 0.35 -14.51 2.80
N TYR A 546 0.59 -13.25 2.44
CA TYR A 546 0.31 -12.09 3.29
C TYR A 546 -0.80 -11.22 2.69
N CYS A 547 -1.77 -10.81 3.51
CA CYS A 547 -2.87 -9.98 3.05
C CYS A 547 -3.39 -9.02 4.13
N GLY A 548 -3.90 -7.87 3.67
CA GLY A 548 -4.80 -7.04 4.47
C GLY A 548 -6.15 -7.74 4.61
N MET A 549 -6.72 -7.69 5.81
CA MET A 549 -8.03 -8.25 6.12
C MET A 549 -8.85 -7.23 6.87
N ILE A 550 -10.17 -7.29 6.69
CA ILE A 550 -11.11 -6.47 7.43
C ILE A 550 -12.21 -7.34 8.02
N LYS A 551 -12.60 -7.05 9.25
CA LYS A 551 -13.78 -7.62 9.86
C LYS A 551 -14.83 -6.54 10.00
N SER A 552 -15.90 -6.70 9.25
CA SER A 552 -16.99 -5.74 9.25
C SER A 552 -17.90 -5.91 10.45
N GLY A 553 -18.37 -4.79 10.98
CA GLY A 553 -19.23 -4.73 12.15
C GLY A 553 -19.75 -3.30 12.37
N VAL A 554 -20.12 -2.97 13.61
CA VAL A 554 -20.41 -1.57 13.99
C VAL A 554 -19.20 -0.67 13.78
N ARG A 555 -18.01 -1.24 14.00
CA ARG A 555 -16.72 -0.70 13.59
C ARG A 555 -16.02 -1.73 12.72
N ASP A 556 -15.37 -1.26 11.67
CA ASP A 556 -14.48 -2.07 10.85
C ASP A 556 -13.16 -2.25 11.60
N GLU A 557 -12.75 -3.50 11.75
CA GLU A 557 -11.46 -3.87 12.31
C GLU A 557 -10.50 -4.22 11.16
N SER A 558 -9.49 -3.37 10.93
CA SER A 558 -8.42 -3.61 9.96
C SER A 558 -7.33 -4.48 10.57
N ALA A 559 -6.84 -5.48 9.83
CA ALA A 559 -5.79 -6.39 10.24
C ALA A 559 -4.86 -6.77 9.09
N VAL A 560 -3.67 -7.26 9.42
CA VAL A 560 -2.78 -7.95 8.49
C VAL A 560 -2.68 -9.41 8.92
N ALA A 561 -2.67 -10.34 7.98
CA ALA A 561 -2.55 -11.77 8.26
C ALA A 561 -1.51 -12.44 7.37
N CYS A 562 -0.95 -13.53 7.89
CA CYS A 562 -0.11 -14.47 7.17
C CYS A 562 -0.73 -15.86 7.21
N PHE A 563 -0.73 -16.53 6.06
CA PHE A 563 -1.13 -17.91 5.91
C PHE A 563 0.04 -18.72 5.36
N ASP A 564 0.14 -19.98 5.77
CA ASP A 564 0.82 -20.97 4.94
C ASP A 564 -0.16 -21.37 3.85
N TRP A 565 0.14 -21.00 2.60
CA TRP A 565 -0.79 -21.24 1.49
C TRP A 565 -0.82 -22.70 1.07
N THR A 566 0.20 -23.49 1.38
CA THR A 566 0.26 -24.92 1.03
C THR A 566 -0.64 -25.76 1.94
N THR A 567 -0.82 -25.34 3.19
CA THR A 567 -1.71 -26.00 4.16
C THR A 567 -3.02 -25.25 4.38
N SER A 568 -3.18 -24.06 3.77
CA SER A 568 -4.28 -23.12 4.00
C SER A 568 -4.47 -22.73 5.48
N GLN A 569 -3.42 -22.78 6.29
CA GLN A 569 -3.49 -22.45 7.73
C GLN A 569 -3.04 -21.01 8.00
N MET A 570 -3.78 -20.29 8.84
CA MET A 570 -3.37 -18.98 9.32
C MET A 570 -2.22 -19.14 10.32
N LEU A 571 -1.05 -18.57 10.01
CA LEU A 571 0.12 -18.57 10.90
C LEU A 571 -0.01 -17.49 11.96
N TRP A 572 -0.43 -16.28 11.56
CA TRP A 572 -0.71 -15.17 12.46
C TRP A 572 -1.67 -14.17 11.84
N ARG A 573 -2.34 -13.40 12.70
CA ARG A 573 -3.12 -12.21 12.32
C ARG A 573 -2.92 -11.11 13.37
N ARG A 574 -2.62 -9.90 12.91
CA ARG A 574 -2.38 -8.72 13.73
C ARG A 574 -3.43 -7.64 13.44
N THR A 575 -4.22 -7.29 14.45
CA THR A 575 -5.13 -6.14 14.39
C THR A 575 -4.33 -4.84 14.35
N ILE A 576 -4.70 -3.93 13.45
CA ILE A 576 -4.04 -2.63 13.24
C ILE A 576 -4.85 -1.52 13.88
N CYS A 577 -6.13 -1.37 13.51
CA CYS A 577 -7.00 -0.32 14.02
C CYS A 577 -8.49 -0.67 13.88
N LEU A 578 -9.33 0.05 14.62
CA LEU A 578 -10.78 0.02 14.49
C LEU A 578 -11.30 1.41 14.09
N THR A 579 -12.18 1.47 13.11
CA THR A 579 -12.78 2.73 12.61
C THR A 579 -14.25 2.56 12.27
N GLN A 580 -14.97 3.67 12.09
CA GLN A 580 -16.30 3.62 11.49
C GLN A 580 -16.19 3.14 10.03
N PRO A 581 -17.08 2.25 9.55
CA PRO A 581 -17.08 1.81 8.16
C PRO A 581 -17.33 2.97 7.20
N TYR A 582 -16.63 3.01 6.07
CA TYR A 582 -16.89 3.99 5.01
C TYR A 582 -18.34 3.94 4.52
N GLY A 583 -18.93 2.77 4.48
CA GLY A 583 -20.32 2.62 4.06
C GLY A 583 -21.38 3.27 4.97
N SER A 584 -21.02 3.53 6.24
CA SER A 584 -21.95 4.00 7.27
C SER A 584 -21.85 5.51 7.46
N GLY A 585 -22.97 6.21 7.33
CA GLY A 585 -23.03 7.67 7.49
C GLY A 585 -22.43 8.46 6.33
N LEU A 586 -21.95 7.79 5.26
CA LEU A 586 -21.50 8.40 3.99
C LEU A 586 -22.58 8.60 2.93
N VAL A 587 -23.83 8.17 3.14
CA VAL A 587 -24.93 8.48 2.20
C VAL A 587 -26.17 8.72 3.03
N ALA A 588 -26.90 9.81 2.78
CA ALA A 588 -28.07 10.18 3.58
C ALA A 588 -29.21 9.16 3.45
N ASP A 589 -29.34 8.55 2.26
CA ASP A 589 -30.49 7.70 1.88
C ASP A 589 -30.32 6.21 2.25
N GLY A 590 -29.23 5.83 2.93
CA GLY A 590 -29.05 4.45 3.41
C GLY A 590 -27.63 4.07 3.80
N GLU A 591 -27.46 2.84 4.29
CA GLU A 591 -26.16 2.23 4.50
C GLU A 591 -25.72 1.47 3.25
N TYR A 592 -24.46 1.67 2.87
CA TYR A 592 -23.84 1.06 1.70
C TYR A 592 -22.69 0.17 2.16
N GLY A 593 -22.31 -0.84 1.36
CA GLY A 593 -20.99 -1.45 1.52
C GLY A 593 -19.88 -0.52 1.05
N PHE A 594 -18.63 -0.98 1.11
CA PHE A 594 -17.47 -0.35 0.48
C PHE A 594 -16.69 -1.38 -0.31
N ARG A 595 -16.11 -1.03 -1.45
CA ARG A 595 -15.24 -1.93 -2.22
C ARG A 595 -13.78 -1.65 -1.88
N SER A 596 -13.15 -2.57 -1.15
CA SER A 596 -11.73 -2.45 -0.80
C SER A 596 -10.86 -3.25 -1.75
N HIS A 597 -9.70 -2.65 -2.03
CA HIS A 597 -8.63 -3.19 -2.88
C HIS A 597 -7.26 -2.90 -2.26
N ASN A 598 -7.21 -2.80 -0.92
CA ASN A 598 -5.99 -2.44 -0.21
C ASN A 598 -4.93 -3.54 -0.38
N LEU A 599 -3.77 -3.15 -0.88
CA LEU A 599 -2.64 -4.05 -1.10
C LEU A 599 -1.54 -3.78 -0.07
N LEU A 600 -0.89 -4.84 0.39
CA LEU A 600 0.35 -4.73 1.15
C LEU A 600 1.53 -4.36 0.24
N THR A 601 2.56 -3.80 0.85
CA THR A 601 3.88 -3.60 0.23
C THR A 601 4.92 -4.37 1.05
N LEU A 602 5.76 -5.16 0.39
CA LEU A 602 6.84 -5.91 1.05
C LEU A 602 8.18 -5.40 0.50
N LYS A 603 9.06 -4.99 1.40
CA LYS A 603 10.46 -4.68 1.10
C LYS A 603 11.31 -5.06 2.30
N ASP A 604 12.44 -5.71 2.05
CA ASP A 604 13.44 -6.08 3.06
C ASP A 604 12.76 -6.74 4.28
N GLY A 605 12.03 -7.84 4.10
CA GLY A 605 11.37 -8.56 5.22
C GLY A 605 10.30 -7.79 6.01
N VAL A 606 9.96 -6.55 5.63
CA VAL A 606 8.98 -5.71 6.31
C VAL A 606 7.74 -5.51 5.43
N LEU A 607 6.57 -5.77 6.02
CA LEU A 607 5.27 -5.48 5.45
C LEU A 607 4.84 -4.07 5.83
N TYR A 608 4.48 -3.27 4.83
CA TYR A 608 3.92 -1.94 5.00
C TYR A 608 2.46 -1.94 4.58
N TYR A 609 1.60 -1.37 5.42
CA TYR A 609 0.17 -1.34 5.21
C TYR A 609 -0.40 0.07 5.37
N ASN A 610 -0.88 0.63 4.26
CA ASN A 610 -1.76 1.79 4.27
C ASN A 610 -3.19 1.28 4.48
N THR A 611 -3.74 1.47 5.67
CA THR A 611 -5.09 0.94 5.97
C THR A 611 -6.18 1.69 5.23
N ASN A 612 -5.90 2.90 4.73
CA ASN A 612 -6.91 3.87 4.33
C ASN A 612 -7.93 4.16 5.45
N HIS A 613 -7.62 3.88 6.72
CA HIS A 613 -8.49 4.05 7.88
C HIS A 613 -7.75 4.84 8.98
N GLY A 614 -7.01 5.87 8.59
CA GLY A 614 -6.28 6.77 9.49
C GLY A 614 -4.91 6.27 9.95
N VAL A 615 -4.43 5.12 9.46
CA VAL A 615 -3.19 4.49 9.94
C VAL A 615 -2.31 3.98 8.81
N ILE A 616 -1.00 4.14 8.97
CA ILE A 616 0.02 3.43 8.21
C ILE A 616 0.82 2.58 9.20
N ALA A 617 1.04 1.31 8.90
CA ALA A 617 1.73 0.38 9.80
C ALA A 617 2.89 -0.33 9.10
N ALA A 618 3.94 -0.65 9.85
CA ALA A 618 5.02 -1.53 9.43
C ALA A 618 5.12 -2.74 10.37
N LEU A 619 5.22 -3.94 9.80
CA LEU A 619 5.25 -5.20 10.52
C LEU A 619 6.39 -6.08 10.01
N GLU A 620 7.03 -6.83 10.90
CA GLU A 620 7.94 -7.90 10.52
C GLU A 620 7.15 -9.03 9.82
N ALA A 621 7.57 -9.43 8.63
CA ALA A 621 6.82 -10.42 7.83
C ALA A 621 6.77 -11.81 8.48
N ASP A 622 7.78 -12.21 9.25
CA ASP A 622 7.83 -13.58 9.77
C ASP A 622 6.86 -13.85 10.92
N ARG A 623 6.85 -12.95 11.92
CA ARG A 623 6.05 -13.09 13.15
C ARG A 623 4.84 -12.17 13.23
N GLY A 624 4.74 -11.15 12.38
CA GLY A 624 3.69 -10.15 12.44
C GLY A 624 3.80 -9.24 13.67
N ASP A 625 5.01 -9.05 14.18
CA ASP A 625 5.33 -8.05 15.21
C ASP A 625 5.23 -6.65 14.61
N MET A 626 4.57 -5.73 15.31
CA MET A 626 4.42 -4.35 14.86
C MET A 626 5.72 -3.58 15.14
N LEU A 627 6.39 -3.12 14.07
CA LEU A 627 7.61 -2.32 14.18
C LEU A 627 7.27 -0.88 14.58
N TRP A 628 6.31 -0.29 13.86
CA TRP A 628 5.77 1.03 14.16
C TRP A 628 4.39 1.20 13.51
N LEU A 629 3.63 2.15 14.04
CA LEU A 629 2.31 2.54 13.52
C LEU A 629 2.19 4.07 13.58
N THR A 630 1.81 4.68 12.47
CA THR A 630 1.64 6.13 12.34
C THR A 630 0.19 6.46 12.07
N ARG A 631 -0.44 7.17 13.02
CA ARG A 631 -1.77 7.74 12.83
C ARG A 631 -1.63 9.08 12.10
N TYR A 632 -2.26 9.20 10.94
CA TYR A 632 -2.20 10.41 10.11
C TYR A 632 -3.47 11.25 10.23
N PRO A 633 -3.41 12.56 9.93
CA PRO A 633 -4.58 13.42 9.92
C PRO A 633 -5.55 13.03 8.79
N ARG A 634 -6.79 12.75 9.17
CA ARG A 634 -7.86 12.32 8.26
C ARG A 634 -8.66 13.53 7.78
N ARG A 635 -9.04 13.51 6.50
CA ARG A 635 -10.00 14.45 5.94
C ARG A 635 -11.42 14.02 6.29
N ARG A 636 -12.29 14.98 6.57
CA ARG A 636 -13.71 14.69 6.78
C ARG A 636 -14.35 14.36 5.44
N LEU A 637 -14.90 13.16 5.33
CA LEU A 637 -15.74 12.78 4.20
C LEU A 637 -17.16 13.27 4.51
N ILE A 638 -17.55 14.39 3.91
CA ILE A 638 -18.88 14.97 4.07
C ILE A 638 -19.73 14.51 2.89
N PRO A 639 -20.67 13.59 3.08
CA PRO A 639 -21.55 13.18 2.00
C PRO A 639 -22.81 14.03 1.89
N ASP A 640 -23.41 13.99 0.71
CA ASP A 640 -24.78 14.45 0.47
C ASP A 640 -25.53 13.36 -0.33
N ARG A 641 -24.98 12.96 -1.50
CA ARG A 641 -25.54 11.96 -2.41
C ARG A 641 -24.56 10.84 -2.76
N LEU A 642 -25.09 9.70 -3.20
CA LEU A 642 -24.32 8.50 -3.56
C LEU A 642 -23.25 8.79 -4.64
N GLU A 643 -23.57 9.61 -5.64
CA GLU A 643 -22.64 9.94 -6.74
C GLU A 643 -21.39 10.67 -6.23
N LEU A 644 -21.57 11.58 -5.26
CA LEU A 644 -20.45 12.30 -4.63
C LEU A 644 -19.65 11.36 -3.73
N ALA A 645 -20.31 10.45 -3.01
CA ALA A 645 -19.65 9.47 -2.16
C ALA A 645 -18.69 8.56 -2.95
N HIS A 646 -19.03 8.17 -4.18
CA HIS A 646 -18.12 7.42 -5.05
C HIS A 646 -16.82 8.19 -5.35
N SER A 647 -16.89 9.51 -5.59
CA SER A 647 -15.69 10.34 -5.85
C SER A 647 -14.78 10.49 -4.64
N LEU A 648 -15.34 10.43 -3.42
CA LEU A 648 -14.57 10.53 -2.18
C LEU A 648 -13.70 9.29 -1.93
N VAL A 649 -14.10 8.14 -2.48
CA VAL A 649 -13.42 6.85 -2.31
C VAL A 649 -12.71 6.35 -3.57
N GLN A 650 -12.55 7.20 -4.58
CA GLN A 650 -11.96 6.81 -5.87
C GLN A 650 -10.47 6.44 -5.81
N ARG A 651 -9.74 6.92 -4.79
CA ARG A 651 -8.33 6.56 -4.54
C ARG A 651 -8.28 5.18 -3.88
N ASN A 652 -8.60 4.13 -4.64
CA ASN A 652 -8.93 2.81 -4.10
C ASN A 652 -7.85 1.73 -4.25
N VAL A 653 -6.86 1.90 -5.14
CA VAL A 653 -5.66 1.05 -5.21
C VAL A 653 -4.41 1.92 -5.01
N ASN A 654 -4.03 2.11 -3.75
CA ASN A 654 -2.97 3.03 -3.31
C ASN A 654 -2.04 2.41 -2.24
N PRO A 655 -1.39 1.27 -2.54
CA PRO A 655 -0.38 0.73 -1.63
C PRO A 655 0.79 1.70 -1.43
N CYS A 656 1.50 1.55 -0.32
CA CYS A 656 2.74 2.28 -0.08
C CYS A 656 3.78 1.98 -1.17
N ILE A 657 4.61 2.95 -1.51
CA ILE A 657 5.88 2.72 -2.20
C ILE A 657 6.99 2.75 -1.16
N VAL A 658 7.89 1.76 -1.17
CA VAL A 658 9.05 1.75 -0.27
C VAL A 658 10.34 1.81 -1.06
N THR A 659 11.09 2.89 -0.87
CA THR A 659 12.31 3.19 -1.62
C THR A 659 13.25 4.04 -0.79
N ARG A 660 14.55 3.73 -0.77
CA ARG A 660 15.60 4.56 -0.14
C ARG A 660 15.32 4.98 1.31
N GLY A 661 14.87 4.04 2.14
CA GLY A 661 14.51 4.32 3.54
C GLY A 661 13.23 5.13 3.73
N LEU A 662 12.42 5.34 2.69
CA LEU A 662 11.16 6.08 2.77
C LEU A 662 9.97 5.20 2.41
N VAL A 663 8.88 5.41 3.14
CA VAL A 663 7.53 4.89 2.86
C VAL A 663 6.69 6.03 2.33
N VAL A 664 6.41 6.05 1.04
CA VAL A 664 5.62 7.09 0.38
C VAL A 664 4.20 6.58 0.17
N THR A 665 3.21 7.37 0.57
CA THR A 665 1.80 6.96 0.48
C THR A 665 0.86 8.16 0.31
N MET A 666 -0.33 7.87 -0.18
CA MET A 666 -1.43 8.82 -0.37
C MET A 666 -2.73 8.17 0.12
N PRO A 667 -3.02 8.15 1.43
CA PRO A 667 -4.20 7.49 1.94
C PRO A 667 -5.50 8.07 1.35
N LEU A 668 -6.55 7.26 1.20
CA LEU A 668 -7.83 7.65 0.59
C LEU A 668 -8.51 8.79 1.35
N ASP A 669 -8.44 8.74 2.66
CA ASP A 669 -8.99 9.70 3.62
C ASP A 669 -7.94 10.74 4.06
N CYS A 670 -6.94 11.02 3.23
CA CYS A 670 -5.98 12.10 3.46
C CYS A 670 -5.75 12.92 2.17
N GLU A 671 -5.80 14.25 2.29
CA GLU A 671 -5.61 15.18 1.15
C GLU A 671 -4.14 15.49 0.88
N ARG A 672 -3.24 14.63 1.36
CA ARG A 672 -1.79 14.83 1.31
C ARG A 672 -1.11 13.60 0.74
N LEU A 673 -0.05 13.84 -0.04
CA LEU A 673 0.99 12.86 -0.28
C LEU A 673 2.01 13.02 0.86
N LEU A 674 2.44 11.92 1.46
CA LEU A 674 3.36 11.94 2.60
C LEU A 674 4.44 10.87 2.46
N ALA A 675 5.59 11.15 3.06
CA ALA A 675 6.68 10.20 3.24
C ALA A 675 7.01 10.03 4.70
N LEU A 676 7.11 8.77 5.13
CA LEU A 676 7.55 8.38 6.45
C LEU A 676 8.94 7.75 6.37
N ASP A 677 9.72 7.87 7.43
CA ASP A 677 10.94 7.10 7.61
C ASP A 677 10.57 5.62 7.77
N ALA A 678 11.11 4.77 6.91
CA ALA A 678 10.81 3.34 6.89
C ALA A 678 11.20 2.61 8.18
N ALA A 679 12.18 3.15 8.93
CA ALA A 679 12.66 2.55 10.17
C ALA A 679 11.78 2.89 11.39
N THR A 680 11.20 4.09 11.43
CA THR A 680 10.58 4.65 12.65
C THR A 680 9.12 5.03 12.48
N GLY A 681 8.63 5.16 11.25
CA GLY A 681 7.30 5.69 10.94
C GLY A 681 7.16 7.19 11.12
N GLN A 682 8.22 7.91 11.50
CA GLN A 682 8.18 9.36 11.68
C GLN A 682 7.98 10.07 10.34
N LEU A 683 7.23 11.16 10.34
CA LEU A 683 7.02 11.98 9.17
C LEU A 683 8.36 12.59 8.71
N VAL A 684 8.69 12.39 7.43
CA VAL A 684 9.84 13.06 6.80
C VAL A 684 9.37 14.33 6.11
N TRP A 685 8.35 14.21 5.26
CA TRP A 685 7.71 15.33 4.59
C TRP A 685 6.26 15.00 4.23
N GLN A 686 5.47 16.03 3.97
CA GLN A 686 4.15 15.93 3.38
C GLN A 686 3.92 17.09 2.41
N THR A 687 3.02 16.90 1.45
CA THR A 687 2.53 18.01 0.62
C THR A 687 1.52 18.85 1.40
N VAL A 688 1.32 20.09 0.94
CA VAL A 688 0.25 20.94 1.47
C VAL A 688 -1.13 20.30 1.21
N PRO A 689 -2.11 20.48 2.11
CA PRO A 689 -3.47 19.94 1.91
C PRO A 689 -4.07 20.43 0.60
N GLY A 690 -4.60 19.51 -0.21
CA GLY A 690 -5.20 19.84 -1.51
C GLY A 690 -4.20 20.33 -2.57
N GLY A 691 -2.88 20.30 -2.27
CA GLY A 691 -1.84 20.72 -3.22
C GLY A 691 -1.68 19.76 -4.40
N LEU A 692 -2.10 18.51 -4.25
CA LEU A 692 -2.15 17.49 -5.28
C LEU A 692 -3.41 16.65 -5.11
N GLU A 693 -4.05 16.27 -6.21
CA GLU A 693 -5.13 15.27 -6.22
C GLU A 693 -4.73 14.01 -7.03
N PRO A 694 -3.71 13.25 -6.58
CA PRO A 694 -3.27 12.07 -7.31
C PRO A 694 -4.22 10.89 -7.06
N LEU A 695 -4.31 10.03 -8.07
CA LEU A 695 -4.99 8.73 -8.01
C LEU A 695 -4.01 7.56 -7.90
N HIS A 696 -2.81 7.69 -8.48
CA HIS A 696 -1.84 6.60 -8.62
C HIS A 696 -0.44 7.03 -8.20
N LEU A 697 0.23 6.17 -7.43
CA LEU A 697 1.68 6.18 -7.28
C LEU A 697 2.26 5.26 -8.35
N LEU A 698 3.02 5.83 -9.30
CA LEU A 698 3.54 5.07 -10.44
C LEU A 698 4.84 4.34 -10.12
N GLY A 699 5.65 4.91 -9.24
CA GLY A 699 6.97 4.42 -8.86
C GLY A 699 7.89 5.55 -8.42
N ALA A 700 9.17 5.25 -8.25
CA ALA A 700 10.19 6.24 -7.94
C ALA A 700 11.41 6.13 -8.88
N THR A 701 11.97 7.28 -9.22
CA THR A 701 13.31 7.39 -9.82
C THR A 701 14.35 7.50 -8.71
N LYS A 702 15.58 7.92 -9.02
CA LYS A 702 16.57 8.24 -7.99
C LYS A 702 16.22 9.52 -7.21
N ASP A 703 15.58 10.48 -7.89
CA ASP A 703 15.39 11.83 -7.37
C ASP A 703 13.92 12.14 -7.06
N ASP A 704 12.97 11.44 -7.72
CA ASP A 704 11.53 11.73 -7.63
C ASP A 704 10.67 10.50 -7.34
N VAL A 705 9.52 10.76 -6.74
CA VAL A 705 8.33 9.91 -6.85
C VAL A 705 7.46 10.45 -7.98
N LEU A 706 7.00 9.56 -8.85
CA LEU A 706 6.04 9.92 -9.89
C LEU A 706 4.62 9.61 -9.44
N VAL A 707 3.77 10.61 -9.45
CA VAL A 707 2.36 10.51 -9.04
C VAL A 707 1.46 10.97 -10.18
N SER A 708 0.38 10.25 -10.43
CA SER A 708 -0.53 10.56 -11.54
C SER A 708 -2.00 10.57 -11.14
N GLY A 709 -2.81 11.26 -11.93
CA GLY A 709 -4.26 11.39 -11.84
C GLY A 709 -4.73 12.09 -13.12
N GLU A 710 -5.40 13.24 -13.00
CA GLU A 710 -5.67 14.11 -14.17
C GLU A 710 -4.39 14.62 -14.83
N GLN A 711 -3.33 14.79 -14.05
CA GLN A 711 -1.98 15.18 -14.45
C GLN A 711 -0.96 14.20 -13.88
N LEU A 712 0.28 14.32 -14.33
CA LEU A 712 1.46 13.62 -13.84
C LEU A 712 2.40 14.63 -13.15
N PHE A 713 2.94 14.27 -11.99
CA PHE A 713 3.84 15.13 -11.22
C PHE A 713 5.14 14.42 -10.85
N TRP A 714 6.23 15.19 -10.85
CA TRP A 714 7.54 14.81 -10.34
C TRP A 714 7.73 15.44 -8.96
N VAL A 715 7.65 14.62 -7.91
CA VAL A 715 7.79 15.06 -6.53
C VAL A 715 9.14 14.61 -5.99
N GLN A 716 9.99 15.55 -5.59
CA GLN A 716 11.32 15.24 -5.08
C GLN A 716 11.25 14.29 -3.87
N LEU A 717 11.95 13.17 -3.96
CA LEU A 717 11.79 12.01 -3.08
C LEU A 717 12.06 12.32 -1.60
N HIS A 718 13.02 13.21 -1.30
CA HIS A 718 13.46 13.49 0.07
C HIS A 718 12.86 14.76 0.69
N SER A 719 12.22 15.63 -0.10
CA SER A 719 11.67 16.91 0.39
C SER A 719 10.17 17.06 0.16
N GLY A 720 9.57 16.26 -0.71
CA GLY A 720 8.17 16.42 -1.13
C GLY A 720 7.94 17.61 -2.07
N LYS A 721 8.99 18.31 -2.51
CA LYS A 721 8.87 19.47 -3.41
C LYS A 721 8.42 19.01 -4.80
N ILE A 722 7.31 19.59 -5.28
CA ILE A 722 6.87 19.42 -6.67
C ILE A 722 7.88 20.14 -7.58
N ARG A 723 8.58 19.38 -8.43
CA ARG A 723 9.58 19.92 -9.35
C ARG A 723 9.01 20.18 -10.74
N ALA A 724 8.04 19.37 -11.17
CA ALA A 724 7.39 19.50 -12.46
C ALA A 724 5.99 18.86 -12.48
N GLU A 725 5.17 19.28 -13.45
CA GLU A 725 3.84 18.76 -13.76
C GLU A 725 3.65 18.59 -15.28
N PHE A 726 2.79 17.65 -15.68
CA PHE A 726 2.41 17.44 -17.07
C PHE A 726 0.96 16.93 -17.19
N PRO A 727 0.15 17.44 -18.12
CA PRO A 727 0.38 18.69 -18.85
C PRO A 727 0.32 19.89 -17.88
N ASN A 728 0.89 21.03 -18.26
CA ASN A 728 0.76 22.25 -17.44
C ASN A 728 -0.72 22.67 -17.34
N VAL A 729 -1.15 23.30 -16.24
CA VAL A 729 -2.55 23.74 -15.99
C VAL A 729 -3.21 24.43 -17.21
N ASN A 730 -2.44 25.17 -18.02
CA ASN A 730 -2.97 25.84 -19.23
C ASN A 730 -3.35 24.90 -20.40
N GLN A 731 -2.90 23.64 -20.37
CA GLN A 731 -3.15 22.60 -21.39
C GLN A 731 -4.21 21.55 -20.96
N MET A 732 -4.74 21.68 -19.75
CA MET A 732 -5.57 20.69 -19.02
C MET A 732 -6.94 20.35 -19.66
N PHE A 733 -7.37 21.12 -20.67
CA PHE A 733 -8.67 20.91 -21.35
C PHE A 733 -8.66 19.84 -22.44
N ARG A 734 -7.48 19.34 -22.87
CA ARG A 734 -7.40 18.32 -23.94
C ARG A 734 -6.81 16.99 -23.48
N ASP A 735 -5.77 17.02 -22.65
CA ASP A 735 -5.02 15.83 -22.25
C ASP A 735 -5.18 15.59 -20.75
N ARG A 736 -6.19 14.79 -20.36
CA ARG A 736 -6.37 14.33 -18.98
C ARG A 736 -5.98 12.87 -18.86
N GLY A 737 -5.29 12.53 -17.77
CA GLY A 737 -4.90 11.15 -17.50
C GLY A 737 -6.12 10.22 -17.42
N TYR A 738 -6.01 9.04 -18.03
CA TYR A 738 -7.07 8.02 -18.07
C TYR A 738 -6.47 6.64 -17.80
N GLY A 739 -6.49 6.24 -16.53
CA GLY A 739 -5.89 4.99 -16.05
C GLY A 739 -4.48 5.14 -15.49
N ARG A 740 -3.95 4.02 -15.01
CA ARG A 740 -2.63 3.96 -14.39
C ARG A 740 -1.53 3.89 -15.46
N GLY A 741 -0.56 4.80 -15.39
CA GLY A 741 0.66 4.74 -16.21
C GLY A 741 1.70 3.72 -15.70
N ALA A 742 2.85 3.65 -16.37
CA ALA A 742 3.95 2.75 -15.98
C ALA A 742 5.32 3.43 -16.16
N LEU A 743 6.27 3.07 -15.30
CA LEU A 743 7.69 3.38 -15.50
C LEU A 743 8.30 2.34 -16.45
N VAL A 744 8.94 2.82 -17.51
CA VAL A 744 9.51 2.00 -18.58
C VAL A 744 10.93 2.51 -18.87
N GLY A 745 11.94 1.83 -18.36
CA GLY A 745 13.32 2.31 -18.45
C GLY A 745 13.54 3.66 -17.74
N ASP A 746 13.99 4.62 -18.53
CA ASP A 746 14.15 6.04 -18.18
C ASP A 746 12.94 6.89 -18.59
N GLN A 747 11.82 6.27 -18.96
CA GLN A 747 10.59 6.92 -19.40
C GLN A 747 9.41 6.61 -18.48
N VAL A 748 8.38 7.44 -18.57
CA VAL A 748 7.05 7.20 -18.01
C VAL A 748 6.04 7.19 -19.15
N TYR A 749 5.30 6.09 -19.24
CA TYR A 749 4.20 5.93 -20.18
C TYR A 749 2.92 6.33 -19.44
N TRP A 750 2.30 7.41 -19.88
CA TRP A 750 1.14 8.01 -19.22
C TRP A 750 -0.07 8.05 -20.16
N PRO A 751 -1.15 7.31 -19.85
CA PRO A 751 -2.32 7.22 -20.71
C PRO A 751 -3.23 8.44 -20.54
N THR A 752 -3.74 8.95 -21.64
CA THR A 752 -4.99 9.71 -21.72
C THR A 752 -6.03 8.87 -22.44
N ARG A 753 -7.26 9.37 -22.60
CA ARG A 753 -8.31 8.62 -23.33
C ARG A 753 -7.92 8.29 -24.77
N ASP A 754 -7.17 9.19 -25.40
CA ASP A 754 -6.92 9.16 -26.84
C ASP A 754 -5.47 8.83 -27.20
N LYS A 755 -4.53 8.98 -26.25
CA LYS A 755 -3.09 8.88 -26.49
C LYS A 755 -2.34 8.27 -25.32
N ILE A 756 -1.14 7.76 -25.58
CA ILE A 756 -0.17 7.42 -24.54
C ILE A 756 1.07 8.30 -24.70
N PHE A 757 1.27 9.20 -23.74
CA PHE A 757 2.45 10.04 -23.68
C PHE A 757 3.66 9.24 -23.20
N ARG A 758 4.81 9.46 -23.81
CA ARG A 758 6.09 8.83 -23.46
C ARG A 758 7.07 9.92 -23.04
N LEU A 759 7.15 10.16 -21.74
CA LEU A 759 7.88 11.29 -21.15
C LEU A 759 9.16 10.78 -20.46
N GLY A 760 10.16 11.62 -20.29
CA GLY A 760 11.35 11.29 -19.49
C GLY A 760 10.98 11.13 -18.03
N ALA A 761 11.39 10.02 -17.40
CA ALA A 761 11.19 9.80 -15.98
C ALA A 761 12.08 10.71 -15.13
N GLN A 762 13.25 11.10 -15.65
CA GLN A 762 14.10 12.14 -15.08
C GLN A 762 13.86 13.47 -15.78
N LEU A 763 13.86 14.56 -15.01
CA LEU A 763 13.83 15.91 -15.54
C LEU A 763 15.18 16.27 -16.19
N ASP A 764 15.15 17.16 -17.17
CA ASP A 764 16.38 17.67 -17.76
C ASP A 764 17.14 18.64 -16.84
N SER A 765 18.30 19.12 -17.26
CA SER A 765 19.13 20.05 -16.47
C SER A 765 18.44 21.39 -16.16
N SER A 766 17.38 21.74 -16.86
CA SER A 766 16.56 22.94 -16.60
C SER A 766 15.36 22.66 -15.69
N GLY A 767 15.14 21.41 -15.31
CA GLY A 767 13.97 20.97 -14.53
C GLY A 767 12.70 20.78 -15.37
N ALA A 768 12.80 20.75 -16.70
CA ALA A 768 11.66 20.61 -17.59
C ALA A 768 11.33 19.14 -17.89
N VAL A 769 10.05 18.87 -18.13
CA VAL A 769 9.56 17.56 -18.61
C VAL A 769 9.90 17.44 -20.09
N LYS A 770 10.61 16.37 -20.45
CA LYS A 770 10.96 16.07 -21.84
C LYS A 770 10.03 15.00 -22.39
N GLU A 771 9.45 15.23 -23.57
CA GLU A 771 8.88 14.14 -24.37
C GLU A 771 10.02 13.24 -24.86
N ALA A 772 10.12 12.03 -24.28
CA ALA A 772 11.18 11.09 -24.61
C ALA A 772 10.96 10.45 -25.99
N ALA A 773 9.70 10.29 -26.39
CA ALA A 773 9.29 9.86 -27.72
C ALA A 773 7.89 10.37 -28.06
N LEU A 774 7.51 10.32 -29.35
CA LEU A 774 6.19 10.76 -29.80
C LEU A 774 5.06 10.02 -29.05
N PRO A 775 3.94 10.67 -28.72
CA PRO A 775 2.80 9.96 -28.15
C PRO A 775 2.29 8.87 -29.10
N VAL A 776 1.83 7.75 -28.54
CA VAL A 776 1.10 6.73 -29.31
C VAL A 776 -0.33 7.21 -29.45
N ASP A 777 -0.78 7.45 -30.69
CA ASP A 777 -2.17 7.83 -30.98
C ASP A 777 -3.03 6.54 -30.98
N LEU A 778 -4.01 6.47 -30.08
CA LEU A 778 -4.91 5.31 -29.94
C LEU A 778 -6.15 5.47 -30.84
N LEU A 779 -6.62 6.71 -31.03
CA LEU A 779 -7.80 7.00 -31.83
C LEU A 779 -7.66 6.56 -33.28
N GLN A 780 -6.46 6.67 -33.85
CA GLN A 780 -6.19 6.18 -35.22
C GLN A 780 -6.48 4.68 -35.39
N TYR A 781 -6.52 3.92 -34.29
CA TYR A 781 -6.82 2.48 -34.28
C TYR A 781 -8.23 2.16 -33.79
N GLY A 782 -9.04 3.18 -33.44
CA GLY A 782 -10.35 2.97 -32.80
C GLY A 782 -10.25 2.42 -31.38
N GLU A 783 -9.10 2.59 -30.73
CA GLU A 783 -8.83 2.12 -29.38
C GLU A 783 -8.85 3.30 -28.40
N GLU A 784 -8.99 3.01 -27.10
CA GLU A 784 -8.97 4.01 -26.03
C GLU A 784 -7.96 3.67 -24.94
N GLY A 785 -7.59 4.67 -24.14
CA GLY A 785 -6.64 4.52 -23.04
C GLY A 785 -7.15 3.66 -21.88
N GLY A 786 -6.26 3.40 -20.93
CA GLY A 786 -6.57 2.61 -19.75
C GLY A 786 -5.32 2.29 -18.94
N ASN A 787 -5.38 1.24 -18.12
CA ASN A 787 -4.25 0.82 -17.30
C ASN A 787 -3.13 0.23 -18.19
N ILE A 788 -1.91 0.75 -18.04
CA ILE A 788 -0.74 0.37 -18.85
C ILE A 788 0.15 -0.63 -18.11
N VAL A 789 0.57 -1.66 -18.83
CA VAL A 789 1.69 -2.54 -18.47
C VAL A 789 2.64 -2.65 -19.66
N VAL A 790 3.94 -2.71 -19.42
CA VAL A 790 4.94 -3.00 -20.46
C VAL A 790 5.76 -4.21 -20.04
N ALA A 791 5.84 -5.21 -20.91
CA ALA A 791 6.59 -6.44 -20.67
C ALA A 791 6.96 -7.08 -22.02
N GLY A 792 8.12 -7.75 -22.08
CA GLY A 792 8.60 -8.36 -23.33
C GLY A 792 8.77 -7.37 -24.49
N GLY A 793 8.92 -6.07 -24.19
CA GLY A 793 8.95 -4.99 -25.18
C GLY A 793 7.59 -4.61 -25.78
N GLN A 794 6.53 -5.35 -25.46
CA GLN A 794 5.15 -5.03 -25.84
C GLN A 794 4.48 -4.13 -24.79
N MET A 795 3.52 -3.32 -25.24
CA MET A 795 2.71 -2.46 -24.38
C MET A 795 1.28 -2.98 -24.33
N ILE A 796 0.76 -3.19 -23.14
CA ILE A 796 -0.58 -3.70 -22.88
C ILE A 796 -1.42 -2.56 -22.32
N VAL A 797 -2.59 -2.34 -22.90
CA VAL A 797 -3.56 -1.33 -22.45
C VAL A 797 -4.85 -2.06 -22.09
N ALA A 798 -5.23 -2.00 -20.82
CA ALA A 798 -6.52 -2.50 -20.34
C ALA A 798 -7.50 -1.33 -20.19
N SER A 799 -8.37 -1.16 -21.19
CA SER A 799 -9.48 -0.21 -21.19
C SER A 799 -10.70 -0.82 -20.45
N PRO A 800 -11.82 -0.08 -20.28
CA PRO A 800 -12.98 -0.58 -19.54
C PRO A 800 -13.64 -1.84 -20.10
N SER A 801 -13.50 -2.08 -21.41
CA SER A 801 -14.20 -3.19 -22.11
C SER A 801 -13.29 -4.03 -22.98
N ARG A 802 -12.00 -3.67 -23.11
CA ARG A 802 -11.07 -4.36 -23.99
C ARG A 802 -9.64 -4.30 -23.46
N MET A 803 -8.89 -5.38 -23.63
CA MET A 803 -7.44 -5.39 -23.46
C MET A 803 -6.80 -5.47 -24.83
N THR A 804 -5.93 -4.51 -25.16
CA THR A 804 -5.23 -4.45 -26.44
C THR A 804 -3.73 -4.48 -26.20
N VAL A 805 -3.05 -5.36 -26.92
CA VAL A 805 -1.59 -5.51 -26.86
C VAL A 805 -0.97 -4.89 -28.09
N TYR A 806 0.04 -4.06 -27.89
CA TYR A 806 0.71 -3.29 -28.91
C TYR A 806 2.16 -3.74 -29.06
N SER A 807 2.57 -3.98 -30.30
CA SER A 807 3.95 -4.32 -30.66
C SER A 807 4.76 -3.05 -30.96
N PRO A 808 6.06 -3.03 -30.60
CA PRO A 808 6.95 -1.92 -30.95
C PRO A 808 7.16 -1.85 -32.47
N SER A 809 7.12 -0.63 -33.03
CA SER A 809 7.34 -0.36 -34.46
C SER A 809 8.50 0.62 -34.67
N LEU A 810 9.35 0.31 -35.66
CA LEU A 810 10.46 1.18 -36.11
C LEU A 810 10.01 2.25 -37.12
N LEU A 811 8.83 2.08 -37.71
CA LEU A 811 8.25 2.99 -38.69
C LEU A 811 7.19 3.84 -38.02
N LEU A 812 7.27 5.17 -38.22
CA LEU A 812 6.15 6.06 -37.96
C LEU A 812 5.17 5.90 -39.11
N ASP A 813 3.88 5.75 -38.81
CA ASP A 813 2.88 5.70 -39.86
C ASP A 813 2.81 7.04 -40.60
N PRO A 814 2.62 7.04 -41.93
CA PRO A 814 2.35 8.28 -42.65
C PRO A 814 1.05 8.88 -42.09
N PRO A 815 0.99 10.20 -41.84
CA PRO A 815 -0.25 10.82 -41.40
C PRO A 815 -1.35 10.51 -42.43
N GLU A 816 -2.45 9.88 -42.01
CA GLU A 816 -3.57 9.67 -42.92
C GLU A 816 -4.02 11.04 -43.46
N PRO A 817 -4.27 11.16 -44.78
CA PRO A 817 -4.85 12.38 -45.33
C PRO A 817 -6.23 12.55 -44.72
N SER A 818 -6.40 13.62 -43.95
CA SER A 818 -7.67 14.02 -43.34
C SER A 818 -8.81 13.92 -44.37
N PHE A 819 -9.73 12.97 -44.15
CA PHE A 819 -10.83 12.78 -45.07
C PHE A 819 -11.70 14.04 -45.13
N LYS A 820 -11.87 14.47 -46.38
CA LYS A 820 -12.63 15.60 -46.93
C LYS A 820 -13.81 16.09 -46.09
N LYS A 821 -13.86 17.43 -45.96
CA LYS A 821 -15.06 18.23 -45.67
C LYS A 821 -16.32 17.60 -46.25
N ALA A 822 -17.34 17.46 -45.41
CA ALA A 822 -18.70 17.14 -45.82
C ALA A 822 -19.16 18.03 -47.00
N PRO A 823 -19.89 17.49 -47.97
CA PRO A 823 -20.42 18.29 -49.07
C PRO A 823 -21.42 19.31 -48.49
N THR A 824 -21.14 20.58 -48.71
CA THR A 824 -22.10 21.66 -48.52
C THR A 824 -23.33 21.38 -49.39
N LYS A 825 -24.46 21.07 -48.73
CA LYS A 825 -25.78 21.19 -49.36
C LYS A 825 -26.01 22.67 -49.67
N ASN A 826 -25.86 23.03 -50.94
CA ASN A 826 -26.61 24.08 -51.60
C ASN A 826 -26.40 23.89 -53.11
N ASP A 827 -27.40 23.31 -53.77
CA ASP A 827 -27.98 23.93 -54.97
C ASP A 827 -29.29 23.21 -55.36
N LYS A 828 -30.35 24.02 -55.39
CA LYS A 828 -31.74 23.84 -55.84
C LYS A 828 -32.76 23.29 -54.84
#